data_AF-A0A8I6X458-F1
#
_entry.id   AF-A0A8I6X458-F1
#
_cell.length_a   1.000
_cell.length_b   1.000
_cell.length_c   1.000
_cell.angle_alpha   90.00
_cell.angle_beta   90.00
_cell.angle_gamma   90.00
#
_symmetry.space_group_name_H-M   'P 1'
#
loop_
_entity.id
_entity.type
_entity.pdbx_description
1 polymer ?
#
loop_
_entity_poly.entity_id
_entity_poly.type
_entity_poly.pdbx_seq_one_letter_code
_entity_poly.pdbx_strand_id
1 'polypeptide(L)'
;MRSKDMSTRADLTNVLTSESASISMLTEYFKANQDHPWARHILHKDFPGSFTWQRTKYWKPRVERYQIGRIVSANPAEGERYHLRVILNHVAGKTSFEDMLTVDGILCGSFREAAERLGLIEADNTLDDCLTEAEQWAMPCSLRRLFATILVHCEPADVHGLWDRHFEPMCDDYRRAHKCTNDVEQMVLLDIRGILQSMGKDIVDFALPCIDDEFDPTGGEARKVIEESTVEFDVNGAKLASSLNLEQRVAYDEILAAVDRSDGGVFFVDGPGGTGKTFLYRALLAKVRSKGNIVIATATSGVAASIMPGGSTVHSRFKIPLSCDDGASCSFAKQSGITKLLRMASLILWDDATMTKRQAVEALDNSMRDIMGRRDRPFGGKTFVFGGDFRQVLPVVRRGSRGQIIDATLRSSHLWKGMRQLRLVTNMRAHNDTWFADYLLRVGNGTEEADEHGNIQLPEDICVPSTGEMNDIEKLIDHVFPGLDENMSDPNYMTCRAILSTTNDNVDKINLRMIDCFKGEEVIYHSFDSAEDDPYGYYAPEFLNGLTPNGLPPHALKLKLNYPVIVLRNIDPANGLCNGTRLVVRGFERNAIDAEIMIGQHAGRRVFLPRIPLCPSDNDMFPFKFKRKQFPLRLSFAMTINKAQGQTIPIVGVYLPNPVFSHGQLYVALSRATAKRNIKILIEKEKDKGKKQTNKLNKRKRPTLCLQRTMKNIVYKEVLTS
;
A
#
# COMPACT_ATOMS: atom_id res chain seq x y z
N MET A 1 -14.60 -51.80 -58.68
CA MET A 1 -15.88 -52.44 -59.07
C MET A 1 -16.84 -52.32 -57.88
N ARG A 2 -17.94 -51.57 -58.05
CA ARG A 2 -19.12 -51.38 -57.14
C ARG A 2 -18.83 -50.75 -55.76
N SER A 3 -18.97 -49.45 -55.55
CA SER A 3 -20.21 -48.65 -55.39
C SER A 3 -21.24 -49.22 -54.39
N LYS A 4 -21.31 -48.58 -53.22
CA LYS A 4 -22.55 -48.22 -52.50
C LYS A 4 -22.24 -47.12 -51.47
N ASP A 5 -21.99 -45.93 -52.00
CA ASP A 5 -22.35 -44.67 -51.35
C ASP A 5 -23.88 -44.60 -51.26
N MET A 6 -24.45 -44.45 -50.06
CA MET A 6 -25.74 -43.78 -49.78
C MET A 6 -26.20 -43.89 -48.29
N SER A 7 -25.32 -43.68 -47.30
CA SER A 7 -25.79 -43.67 -45.89
C SER A 7 -25.19 -42.58 -44.98
N THR A 8 -24.17 -41.83 -45.39
CA THR A 8 -23.45 -40.91 -44.49
C THR A 8 -23.92 -39.46 -44.52
N ARG A 9 -24.84 -39.09 -45.42
CA ARG A 9 -25.40 -37.72 -45.51
C ARG A 9 -26.72 -37.54 -44.75
N ALA A 10 -27.36 -38.63 -44.32
CA ALA A 10 -28.63 -38.59 -43.58
C ALA A 10 -28.45 -38.47 -42.05
N ASP A 11 -27.24 -38.76 -41.53
CA ASP A 11 -26.97 -38.77 -40.08
C ASP A 11 -26.55 -37.40 -39.53
N LEU A 12 -25.83 -36.58 -40.31
CA LEU A 12 -25.40 -35.23 -39.88
C LEU A 12 -26.58 -34.25 -39.78
N THR A 13 -27.60 -34.40 -40.62
CA THR A 13 -28.82 -33.57 -40.57
C THR A 13 -29.69 -33.92 -39.36
N ASN A 14 -29.70 -35.19 -38.93
CA ASN A 14 -30.42 -35.65 -37.74
C ASN A 14 -29.74 -35.26 -36.41
N VAL A 15 -28.41 -35.09 -36.41
CA VAL A 15 -27.68 -34.56 -35.25
C VAL A 15 -27.92 -33.06 -35.08
N LEU A 16 -28.07 -32.32 -36.19
CA LEU A 16 -28.38 -30.88 -36.20
C LEU A 16 -29.84 -30.55 -35.86
N THR A 17 -30.79 -31.49 -36.03
CA THR A 17 -32.22 -31.28 -35.76
C THR A 17 -32.72 -31.89 -34.45
N SER A 18 -31.89 -32.61 -33.69
CA SER A 18 -32.33 -33.10 -32.38
C SER A 18 -32.32 -31.96 -31.35
N GLU A 19 -33.48 -31.63 -30.78
CA GLU A 19 -33.60 -30.70 -29.62
C GLU A 19 -32.67 -31.10 -28.47
N SER A 20 -32.27 -32.37 -28.40
CA SER A 20 -31.34 -32.88 -27.39
C SER A 20 -29.88 -32.41 -27.59
N ALA A 21 -29.48 -31.99 -28.79
CA ALA A 21 -28.12 -31.56 -29.10
C ALA A 21 -27.83 -30.10 -28.71
N SER A 22 -28.85 -29.24 -28.70
CA SER A 22 -28.75 -27.82 -28.28
C SER A 22 -28.73 -27.64 -26.75
N ILE A 23 -29.11 -28.68 -25.99
CA ILE A 23 -29.09 -28.68 -24.53
C ILE A 23 -27.66 -28.92 -24.03
N SER A 24 -27.08 -27.88 -23.46
CA SER A 24 -25.75 -27.82 -22.87
C SER A 24 -25.85 -27.44 -21.39
N MET A 25 -24.76 -27.63 -20.64
CA MET A 25 -24.71 -27.20 -19.24
C MET A 25 -24.93 -25.69 -19.08
N LEU A 26 -24.52 -24.89 -20.07
CA LEU A 26 -24.67 -23.43 -20.08
C LEU A 26 -26.12 -23.01 -20.40
N THR A 27 -26.74 -23.59 -21.42
CA THR A 27 -28.14 -23.28 -21.77
C THR A 27 -29.12 -23.71 -20.68
N GLU A 28 -28.82 -24.81 -19.98
CA GLU A 28 -29.59 -25.21 -18.80
C GLU A 28 -29.26 -24.37 -17.55
N TYR A 29 -28.07 -23.79 -17.45
CA TYR A 29 -27.77 -22.82 -16.38
C TYR A 29 -28.65 -21.58 -16.52
N PHE A 30 -28.81 -21.08 -17.74
CA PHE A 30 -29.74 -19.98 -18.03
C PHE A 30 -31.17 -20.31 -17.63
N LYS A 31 -31.64 -21.51 -17.99
CA LYS A 31 -32.97 -22.01 -17.62
C LYS A 31 -33.12 -22.15 -16.10
N ALA A 32 -32.14 -22.72 -15.42
CA ALA A 32 -32.15 -22.82 -13.96
C ALA A 32 -32.21 -21.44 -13.27
N ASN A 33 -31.55 -20.41 -13.83
CA ASN A 33 -31.67 -19.04 -13.35
C ASN A 33 -33.05 -18.41 -13.61
N GLN A 34 -33.76 -18.84 -14.66
CA GLN A 34 -35.16 -18.46 -14.90
C GLN A 34 -36.08 -19.14 -13.87
N ASP A 35 -35.91 -20.45 -13.66
CA ASP A 35 -36.78 -21.28 -12.82
C ASP A 35 -36.53 -21.09 -11.31
N HIS A 36 -35.31 -20.68 -10.93
CA HIS A 36 -34.89 -20.55 -9.55
C HIS A 36 -34.26 -19.17 -9.30
N PRO A 37 -35.05 -18.17 -8.84
CA PRO A 37 -34.53 -16.82 -8.57
C PRO A 37 -33.33 -16.80 -7.60
N TRP A 38 -33.31 -17.70 -6.61
CA TRP A 38 -32.19 -17.82 -5.67
C TRP A 38 -30.89 -18.29 -6.32
N ALA A 39 -30.95 -18.99 -7.46
CA ALA A 39 -29.78 -19.48 -8.19
C ALA A 39 -29.05 -18.35 -8.92
N ARG A 40 -29.70 -17.19 -9.11
CA ARG A 40 -29.11 -16.04 -9.81
C ARG A 40 -27.92 -15.41 -9.09
N HIS A 41 -27.69 -15.76 -7.83
CA HIS A 41 -26.52 -15.35 -7.05
C HIS A 41 -25.31 -16.27 -7.24
N ILE A 42 -25.44 -17.35 -8.01
CA ILE A 42 -24.41 -18.37 -8.16
C ILE A 42 -23.75 -18.21 -9.53
N LEU A 43 -22.42 -18.06 -9.55
CA LEU A 43 -21.64 -18.05 -10.78
C LEU A 43 -21.72 -19.40 -11.50
N HIS A 44 -21.64 -19.40 -12.83
CA HIS A 44 -21.67 -20.64 -13.61
C HIS A 44 -20.58 -21.65 -13.17
N LYS A 45 -19.41 -21.15 -12.74
CA LYS A 45 -18.29 -21.99 -12.24
C LYS A 45 -18.59 -22.67 -10.91
N ASP A 46 -19.39 -22.03 -10.08
CA ASP A 46 -19.75 -22.48 -8.73
C ASP A 46 -21.08 -23.25 -8.71
N PHE A 47 -21.83 -23.19 -9.82
CA PHE A 47 -23.11 -23.88 -10.02
C PHE A 47 -23.10 -25.37 -9.66
N PRO A 48 -22.05 -26.16 -10.00
CA PRO A 48 -21.94 -27.57 -9.60
C PRO A 48 -21.90 -27.80 -8.08
N GLY A 49 -21.57 -26.78 -7.29
CA GLY A 49 -21.61 -26.82 -5.82
C GLY A 49 -23.05 -26.88 -5.28
N SER A 50 -23.99 -26.22 -5.94
CA SER A 50 -25.40 -26.11 -5.52
C SER A 50 -26.35 -26.96 -6.36
N PHE A 51 -25.96 -27.34 -7.58
CA PHE A 51 -26.73 -28.15 -8.51
C PHE A 51 -25.95 -29.39 -8.95
N THR A 52 -26.69 -30.42 -9.36
CA THR A 52 -26.13 -31.66 -9.93
C THR A 52 -26.62 -31.80 -11.37
N TRP A 53 -25.68 -31.94 -12.30
CA TRP A 53 -25.98 -32.21 -13.70
C TRP A 53 -26.53 -33.64 -13.85
N GLN A 54 -27.73 -33.77 -14.41
CA GLN A 54 -28.39 -35.06 -14.62
C GLN A 54 -28.09 -35.64 -16.01
N ARG A 55 -28.12 -36.97 -16.12
CA ARG A 55 -27.96 -37.68 -17.41
C ARG A 55 -28.98 -37.27 -18.46
N THR A 56 -30.16 -36.86 -18.03
CA THR A 56 -31.23 -36.30 -18.86
C THR A 56 -31.02 -34.81 -19.19
N LYS A 57 -29.80 -34.30 -19.02
CA LYS A 57 -29.35 -32.95 -19.39
C LYS A 57 -30.14 -31.80 -18.75
N TYR A 58 -30.21 -31.77 -17.43
CA TYR A 58 -30.73 -30.62 -16.68
C TYR A 58 -30.02 -30.46 -15.33
N TRP A 59 -30.12 -29.27 -14.73
CA TRP A 59 -29.60 -28.99 -13.40
C TRP A 59 -30.63 -29.28 -12.32
N LYS A 60 -30.30 -30.18 -11.39
CA LYS A 60 -31.14 -30.49 -10.22
C LYS A 60 -30.57 -29.87 -8.95
N PRO A 61 -31.36 -29.13 -8.13
CA PRO A 61 -30.91 -28.65 -6.83
C PRO A 61 -30.36 -29.79 -5.96
N ARG A 62 -29.22 -29.55 -5.34
CA ARG A 62 -28.48 -30.57 -4.59
C ARG A 62 -28.94 -30.59 -3.13
N VAL A 63 -29.02 -31.78 -2.55
CA VAL A 63 -29.49 -31.96 -1.15
C VAL A 63 -28.34 -32.19 -0.17
N GLU A 64 -27.23 -32.87 -0.53
CA GLU A 64 -26.05 -33.04 0.35
C GLU A 64 -24.84 -33.61 -0.42
N ARG A 65 -23.81 -32.79 -0.71
CA ARG A 65 -22.36 -33.10 -0.94
C ARG A 65 -21.66 -32.07 -1.84
N TYR A 66 -20.50 -31.58 -1.42
CA TYR A 66 -19.64 -30.68 -2.22
C TYR A 66 -18.93 -31.44 -3.36
N GLN A 67 -19.00 -30.93 -4.59
CA GLN A 67 -18.29 -31.46 -5.77
C GLN A 67 -17.75 -30.30 -6.61
N ILE A 68 -16.52 -30.43 -7.09
CA ILE A 68 -15.88 -29.45 -7.99
C ILE A 68 -16.24 -29.82 -9.43
N GLY A 69 -16.92 -28.92 -10.15
CA GLY A 69 -17.10 -29.02 -11.60
C GLY A 69 -16.01 -28.23 -12.34
N ARG A 70 -15.70 -28.62 -13.58
CA ARG A 70 -14.72 -27.93 -14.43
C ARG A 70 -15.45 -27.19 -15.54
N ILE A 71 -15.22 -25.89 -15.66
CA ILE A 71 -15.57 -25.14 -16.87
C ILE A 71 -14.56 -25.51 -17.96
N VAL A 72 -15.04 -25.59 -19.21
CA VAL A 72 -14.18 -25.85 -20.38
C VAL A 72 -13.15 -24.71 -20.51
N SER A 73 -11.87 -25.05 -20.61
CA SER A 73 -10.81 -24.08 -20.84
C SER A 73 -10.96 -23.45 -22.23
N ALA A 74 -10.72 -22.15 -22.33
CA ALA A 74 -10.61 -21.44 -23.60
C ALA A 74 -9.37 -20.55 -23.54
N ASN A 75 -8.52 -20.62 -24.58
CA ASN A 75 -7.35 -19.75 -24.72
C ASN A 75 -7.79 -18.36 -25.23
N PRO A 76 -7.14 -17.24 -24.83
CA PRO A 76 -7.39 -15.92 -25.42
C PRO A 76 -7.43 -15.89 -26.96
N ALA A 77 -6.64 -16.73 -27.64
CA ALA A 77 -6.66 -16.87 -29.10
C ALA A 77 -7.97 -17.43 -29.68
N GLU A 78 -8.84 -18.02 -28.85
CA GLU A 78 -10.17 -18.53 -29.25
C GLU A 78 -11.25 -17.42 -29.32
N GLY A 79 -10.88 -16.14 -29.15
CA GLY A 79 -11.74 -14.98 -29.40
C GLY A 79 -13.02 -14.94 -28.56
N GLU A 80 -14.18 -14.82 -29.22
CA GLU A 80 -15.50 -14.69 -28.55
C GLU A 80 -15.79 -15.79 -27.52
N ARG A 81 -15.28 -17.01 -27.74
CA ARG A 81 -15.43 -18.11 -26.78
C ARG A 81 -14.68 -17.84 -25.48
N TYR A 82 -13.52 -17.21 -25.56
CA TYR A 82 -12.77 -16.78 -24.40
C TYR A 82 -13.51 -15.66 -23.65
N HIS A 83 -14.01 -14.65 -24.36
CA HIS A 83 -14.75 -13.55 -23.75
C HIS A 83 -16.04 -14.01 -23.06
N LEU A 84 -16.78 -14.92 -23.69
CA LEU A 84 -17.93 -15.60 -23.08
C LEU A 84 -17.56 -16.28 -21.75
N ARG A 85 -16.44 -17.00 -21.73
CA ARG A 85 -15.92 -17.67 -20.52
C ARG A 85 -15.52 -16.67 -19.44
N VAL A 86 -14.93 -15.53 -19.82
CA VAL A 86 -14.58 -14.44 -18.89
C VAL A 86 -15.84 -13.91 -18.21
N ILE A 87 -16.91 -13.62 -18.96
CA ILE A 87 -18.18 -13.15 -18.38
C ILE A 87 -18.77 -14.21 -17.44
N LEU A 88 -18.80 -15.48 -17.84
CA LEU A 88 -19.34 -16.58 -17.02
C LEU A 88 -18.60 -16.81 -15.70
N ASN A 89 -17.32 -16.44 -15.64
CA ASN A 89 -16.51 -16.58 -14.44
C ASN A 89 -16.72 -15.46 -13.41
N HIS A 90 -17.34 -14.35 -13.80
CA HIS A 90 -17.44 -13.13 -13.01
C HIS A 90 -18.88 -12.59 -12.85
N VAL A 91 -19.79 -12.93 -13.75
CA VAL A 91 -21.19 -12.45 -13.72
C VAL A 91 -22.15 -13.60 -13.48
N ALA A 92 -22.96 -13.49 -12.43
CA ALA A 92 -23.97 -14.47 -12.06
C ALA A 92 -25.36 -14.10 -12.64
N GLY A 93 -26.27 -15.07 -12.64
CA GLY A 93 -27.70 -14.80 -12.82
C GLY A 93 -28.18 -14.49 -14.23
N LYS A 94 -27.29 -14.53 -15.23
CA LYS A 94 -27.65 -14.39 -16.64
C LYS A 94 -28.63 -15.50 -17.06
N THR A 95 -29.65 -15.11 -17.82
CA THR A 95 -30.81 -15.95 -18.20
C THR A 95 -30.89 -16.25 -19.69
N SER A 96 -30.00 -15.69 -20.51
CA SER A 96 -29.85 -16.00 -21.93
C SER A 96 -28.48 -15.49 -22.45
N PHE A 97 -28.14 -15.81 -23.70
CA PHE A 97 -26.98 -15.21 -24.38
C PHE A 97 -27.15 -13.71 -24.63
N GLU A 98 -28.37 -13.27 -24.95
CA GLU A 98 -28.70 -11.85 -25.13
C GLU A 98 -28.58 -11.08 -23.82
N ASP A 99 -29.05 -11.66 -22.71
CA ASP A 99 -28.84 -11.12 -21.37
C ASP A 99 -27.34 -11.04 -21.06
N MET A 100 -26.52 -12.03 -21.46
CA MET A 100 -25.06 -11.94 -21.32
C MET A 100 -24.41 -10.80 -22.11
N LEU A 101 -24.95 -10.45 -23.27
CA LEU A 101 -24.50 -9.31 -24.08
C LEU A 101 -25.05 -7.97 -23.58
N THR A 102 -26.06 -7.99 -22.70
CA THR A 102 -26.67 -6.77 -22.18
C THR A 102 -25.95 -6.31 -20.90
N VAL A 103 -25.39 -5.11 -20.97
CA VAL A 103 -24.67 -4.44 -19.87
C VAL A 103 -25.24 -3.05 -19.69
N ASP A 104 -25.65 -2.70 -18.47
CA ASP A 104 -26.31 -1.42 -18.12
C ASP A 104 -27.52 -1.09 -19.02
N GLY A 105 -28.27 -2.11 -19.41
CA GLY A 105 -29.46 -1.98 -20.26
C GLY A 105 -29.17 -1.81 -21.76
N ILE A 106 -27.91 -1.88 -22.18
CA ILE A 106 -27.51 -1.76 -23.59
C ILE A 106 -26.98 -3.10 -24.10
N LEU A 107 -27.49 -3.54 -25.25
CA LEU A 107 -27.07 -4.77 -25.92
C LEU A 107 -25.78 -4.53 -26.72
N CYS A 108 -24.69 -5.19 -26.30
CA CYS A 108 -23.41 -5.16 -27.00
C CYS A 108 -23.41 -6.06 -28.24
N GLY A 109 -22.59 -5.71 -29.24
CA GLY A 109 -22.47 -6.46 -30.49
C GLY A 109 -21.63 -7.73 -30.38
N SER A 110 -20.83 -7.88 -29.32
CA SER A 110 -19.96 -9.04 -29.08
C SER A 110 -19.76 -9.31 -27.58
N PHE A 111 -19.35 -10.54 -27.23
CA PHE A 111 -18.96 -10.87 -25.87
C PHE A 111 -17.67 -10.16 -25.47
N ARG A 112 -16.78 -9.85 -26.42
CA ARG A 112 -15.64 -8.97 -26.18
C ARG A 112 -16.10 -7.60 -25.67
N GLU A 113 -16.96 -6.92 -26.43
CA GLU A 113 -17.47 -5.60 -26.07
C GLU A 113 -18.23 -5.64 -24.73
N ALA A 114 -19.05 -6.67 -24.49
CA ALA A 114 -19.73 -6.85 -23.20
C ALA A 114 -18.73 -7.05 -22.05
N ALA A 115 -17.65 -7.81 -22.25
CA ALA A 115 -16.62 -8.03 -21.24
C ALA A 115 -15.78 -6.76 -20.98
N GLU A 116 -15.45 -5.98 -22.02
CA GLU A 116 -14.83 -4.65 -21.93
C GLU A 116 -15.74 -3.74 -21.12
N ARG A 117 -17.03 -3.68 -21.46
CA ARG A 117 -18.05 -2.90 -20.77
C ARG A 117 -18.42 -3.44 -19.39
N LEU A 118 -18.01 -4.64 -19.01
CA LEU A 118 -18.07 -5.11 -17.61
C LEU A 118 -16.76 -4.85 -16.84
N GLY A 119 -15.72 -4.35 -17.52
CA GLY A 119 -14.41 -4.06 -16.92
C GLY A 119 -13.61 -5.33 -16.61
N LEU A 120 -13.93 -6.43 -17.31
CA LEU A 120 -13.29 -7.75 -17.12
C LEU A 120 -12.09 -7.95 -18.04
N ILE A 121 -12.01 -7.19 -19.12
CA ILE A 121 -10.86 -7.10 -20.02
C ILE A 121 -10.53 -5.64 -20.29
N GLU A 122 -9.27 -5.40 -20.63
CA GLU A 122 -8.73 -4.06 -20.86
C GLU A 122 -9.13 -3.55 -22.25
N ALA A 123 -9.65 -2.33 -22.31
CA ALA A 123 -9.92 -1.63 -23.57
C ALA A 123 -8.71 -0.77 -23.98
N ASP A 124 -8.58 -0.53 -25.29
CA ASP A 124 -7.43 0.18 -25.87
C ASP A 124 -7.37 1.66 -25.43
N ASN A 125 -8.52 2.26 -25.07
CA ASN A 125 -8.69 3.66 -24.69
C ASN A 125 -8.77 3.89 -23.16
N THR A 126 -8.44 2.92 -22.32
CA THR A 126 -8.63 3.02 -20.84
C THR A 126 -7.98 4.23 -20.17
N LEU A 127 -6.86 4.73 -20.71
CA LEU A 127 -6.17 5.91 -20.17
C LEU A 127 -6.88 7.23 -20.53
N ASP A 128 -7.50 7.27 -21.72
CA ASP A 128 -8.34 8.38 -22.18
C ASP A 128 -9.61 8.46 -21.34
N ASP A 129 -10.30 7.32 -21.21
CA ASP A 129 -11.49 7.16 -20.37
C ASP A 129 -11.18 7.56 -18.91
N CYS A 130 -10.00 7.19 -18.39
CA CYS A 130 -9.57 7.58 -17.04
C CYS A 130 -9.52 9.11 -16.86
N LEU A 131 -9.04 9.85 -17.86
CA LEU A 131 -8.96 11.30 -17.79
C LEU A 131 -10.35 11.92 -17.98
N THR A 132 -11.15 11.45 -18.94
CA THR A 132 -12.54 11.89 -19.14
C THR A 132 -13.41 11.66 -17.91
N GLU A 133 -13.30 10.50 -17.27
CA GLU A 133 -13.97 10.21 -16.01
C GLU A 133 -13.55 11.21 -14.92
N ALA A 134 -12.26 11.56 -14.88
CA ALA A 134 -11.74 12.48 -13.88
C ALA A 134 -12.14 13.95 -14.08
N GLU A 135 -12.45 14.35 -15.31
CA GLU A 135 -12.91 15.70 -15.65
C GLU A 135 -14.22 16.06 -14.94
N GLN A 136 -15.06 15.05 -14.66
CA GLN A 136 -16.35 15.24 -13.99
C GLN A 136 -16.22 15.87 -12.60
N TRP A 137 -15.06 15.70 -11.94
CA TRP A 137 -14.79 16.30 -10.63
C TRP A 137 -14.31 17.75 -10.71
N ALA A 138 -14.04 18.29 -11.90
CA ALA A 138 -13.69 19.69 -12.17
C ALA A 138 -12.54 20.25 -11.28
N MET A 139 -11.41 19.53 -11.22
CA MET A 139 -10.22 19.92 -10.44
C MET A 139 -8.96 19.96 -11.32
N PRO A 140 -8.64 21.10 -11.97
CA PRO A 140 -7.55 21.19 -12.96
C PRO A 140 -6.17 20.76 -12.43
N CYS A 141 -5.76 21.20 -11.23
CA CYS A 141 -4.49 20.78 -10.63
C CYS A 141 -4.43 19.27 -10.34
N SER A 142 -5.56 18.65 -9.96
CA SER A 142 -5.63 17.20 -9.74
C SER A 142 -5.60 16.43 -11.06
N LEU A 143 -6.22 16.98 -12.12
CA LEU A 143 -6.14 16.44 -13.48
C LEU A 143 -4.71 16.48 -14.02
N ARG A 144 -3.99 17.60 -13.89
CA ARG A 144 -2.58 17.70 -14.28
C ARG A 144 -1.71 16.67 -13.55
N ARG A 145 -1.99 16.39 -12.27
CA ARG A 145 -1.31 15.33 -11.51
C ARG A 145 -1.66 13.93 -12.00
N LEU A 146 -2.92 13.67 -12.32
CA LEU A 146 -3.36 12.41 -12.90
C LEU A 146 -2.67 12.17 -14.25
N PHE A 147 -2.65 13.18 -15.12
CA PHE A 147 -1.95 13.15 -16.40
C PHE A 147 -0.47 12.82 -16.22
N ALA A 148 0.25 13.54 -15.36
CA ALA A 148 1.65 13.26 -15.05
C ALA A 148 1.85 11.84 -14.47
N THR A 149 0.92 11.35 -13.65
CA THR A 149 0.95 9.98 -13.11
C THR A 149 0.82 8.94 -14.23
N ILE A 150 -0.09 9.17 -15.18
CA ILE A 150 -0.29 8.30 -16.35
C ILE A 150 0.99 8.26 -17.21
N LEU A 151 1.61 9.40 -17.48
CA LEU A 151 2.86 9.46 -18.25
C LEU A 151 3.97 8.61 -17.59
N VAL A 152 4.15 8.75 -16.28
CA VAL A 152 5.25 8.09 -15.57
C VAL A 152 5.01 6.60 -15.35
N HIS A 153 3.76 6.20 -15.09
CA HIS A 153 3.47 4.86 -14.56
C HIS A 153 2.65 3.97 -15.48
N CYS A 154 1.97 4.51 -16.50
CA CYS A 154 1.04 3.75 -17.33
C CYS A 154 1.53 3.49 -18.77
N GLU A 155 2.69 4.03 -19.16
CA GLU A 155 3.29 3.83 -20.48
C GLU A 155 2.30 4.08 -21.65
N PRO A 156 1.69 5.28 -21.74
CA PRO A 156 0.72 5.59 -22.78
C PRO A 156 1.34 5.49 -24.19
N ALA A 157 0.59 4.92 -25.13
CA ALA A 157 1.03 4.75 -26.52
C ALA A 157 1.06 6.08 -27.29
N ASP A 158 0.10 6.98 -27.04
CA ASP A 158 -0.04 8.27 -27.71
C ASP A 158 -0.14 9.42 -26.68
N VAL A 159 1.02 9.91 -26.27
CA VAL A 159 1.13 11.01 -25.29
C VAL A 159 0.56 12.31 -25.83
N HIS A 160 0.84 12.64 -27.10
CA HIS A 160 0.43 13.91 -27.70
C HIS A 160 -1.09 13.94 -27.90
N GLY A 161 -1.69 12.85 -28.37
CA GLY A 161 -3.15 12.77 -28.51
C GLY A 161 -3.89 12.86 -27.18
N LEU A 162 -3.34 12.29 -26.09
CA LEU A 162 -3.90 12.48 -24.75
C LEU A 162 -3.81 13.94 -24.28
N TRP A 163 -2.69 14.60 -24.54
CA TRP A 163 -2.53 16.02 -24.26
C TRP A 163 -3.59 16.86 -24.97
N ASP A 164 -3.73 16.71 -26.29
CA ASP A 164 -4.65 17.50 -27.11
C ASP A 164 -6.11 17.36 -26.66
N ARG A 165 -6.53 16.14 -26.29
CA ARG A 165 -7.92 15.88 -25.86
C ARG A 165 -8.24 16.41 -24.47
N HIS A 166 -7.28 16.38 -23.55
CA HIS A 166 -7.52 16.71 -22.13
C HIS A 166 -6.91 18.06 -21.69
N PHE A 167 -6.26 18.80 -22.58
CA PHE A 167 -5.65 20.10 -22.27
C PHE A 167 -6.69 21.11 -21.73
N GLU A 168 -7.87 21.14 -22.36
CA GLU A 168 -8.96 22.07 -22.05
C GLU A 168 -9.34 22.03 -20.55
N PRO A 169 -9.78 20.89 -19.96
CA PRO A 169 -10.05 20.79 -18.53
C PRO A 169 -8.82 21.00 -17.63
N MET A 170 -7.62 20.66 -18.12
CA MET A 170 -6.38 20.82 -17.36
C MET A 170 -5.95 22.28 -17.20
N CYS A 171 -6.48 23.23 -17.98
CA CYS A 171 -6.03 24.62 -17.95
C CYS A 171 -7.08 25.64 -17.44
N ASP A 172 -8.26 25.15 -17.04
CA ASP A 172 -9.41 25.95 -16.62
C ASP A 172 -9.14 26.93 -15.46
N ASP A 173 -8.20 26.62 -14.57
CA ASP A 173 -7.79 27.51 -13.48
C ASP A 173 -6.89 28.66 -13.97
N TYR A 174 -5.93 28.38 -14.87
CA TYR A 174 -5.04 29.39 -15.44
C TYR A 174 -5.75 30.34 -16.39
N ARG A 175 -6.75 29.87 -17.14
CA ARG A 175 -7.58 30.71 -18.03
C ARG A 175 -8.29 31.86 -17.31
N ARG A 176 -8.59 31.68 -16.02
CA ARG A 176 -9.24 32.73 -15.22
C ARG A 176 -8.29 33.90 -14.93
N ALA A 177 -6.97 33.65 -14.97
CA ALA A 177 -5.94 34.63 -14.66
C ALA A 177 -5.19 35.16 -15.91
N HIS A 178 -5.14 34.39 -16.99
CA HIS A 178 -4.39 34.71 -18.20
C HIS A 178 -5.30 34.73 -19.44
N LYS A 179 -5.12 35.74 -20.29
CA LYS A 179 -5.94 35.94 -21.51
C LYS A 179 -5.32 35.36 -22.78
N CYS A 180 -4.00 35.13 -22.78
CA CYS A 180 -3.25 34.58 -23.91
C CYS A 180 -3.23 33.06 -23.83
N THR A 181 -3.62 32.37 -24.90
CA THR A 181 -3.65 30.90 -24.97
C THR A 181 -2.26 30.29 -24.82
N ASN A 182 -1.23 30.92 -25.41
CA ASN A 182 0.15 30.45 -25.31
C ASN A 182 0.66 30.50 -23.86
N ASP A 183 0.39 31.60 -23.14
CA ASP A 183 0.80 31.75 -21.74
C ASP A 183 0.14 30.67 -20.86
N VAL A 184 -1.15 30.39 -21.09
CA VAL A 184 -1.89 29.34 -20.37
C VAL A 184 -1.26 27.96 -20.62
N GLU A 185 -0.95 27.66 -21.88
CA GLU A 185 -0.29 26.40 -22.26
C GLU A 185 1.05 26.24 -21.55
N GLN A 186 1.90 27.26 -21.61
CA GLN A 186 3.22 27.25 -20.97
C GLN A 186 3.12 27.11 -19.44
N MET A 187 2.16 27.76 -18.78
CA MET A 187 1.92 27.59 -17.34
C MET A 187 1.54 26.15 -16.97
N VAL A 188 0.67 25.51 -17.77
CA VAL A 188 0.27 24.12 -17.57
C VAL A 188 1.46 23.18 -17.74
N LEU A 189 2.27 23.38 -18.80
CA LEU A 189 3.48 22.58 -19.06
C LEU A 189 4.51 22.73 -17.92
N LEU A 190 4.71 23.94 -17.40
CA LEU A 190 5.61 24.19 -16.27
C LEU A 190 5.15 23.52 -14.96
N ASP A 191 3.83 23.50 -14.71
CA ASP A 191 3.24 22.79 -13.56
C ASP A 191 3.43 21.28 -13.73
N ILE A 192 3.09 20.71 -14.89
CA ILE A 192 3.30 19.29 -15.22
C ILE A 192 4.78 18.91 -15.09
N ARG A 193 5.71 19.71 -15.63
CA ARG A 193 7.15 19.49 -15.48
C ARG A 193 7.55 19.39 -14.00
N GLY A 194 6.96 20.21 -13.13
CA GLY A 194 7.23 20.17 -11.69
C GLY A 194 6.78 18.88 -11.05
N ILE A 195 5.58 18.43 -11.41
CA ILE A 195 5.03 17.16 -10.94
C ILE A 195 5.91 16.00 -11.43
N LEU A 196 6.29 15.97 -12.72
CA LEU A 196 7.19 14.95 -13.29
C LEU A 196 8.55 14.93 -12.59
N GLN A 197 9.15 16.08 -12.33
CA GLN A 197 10.45 16.20 -11.65
C GLN A 197 10.40 15.70 -10.20
N SER A 198 9.26 15.89 -9.52
CA SER A 198 9.02 15.32 -8.19
C SER A 198 8.97 13.78 -8.21
N MET A 199 8.52 13.19 -9.32
CA MET A 199 8.54 11.74 -9.59
C MET A 199 9.88 11.26 -10.18
N GLY A 200 10.82 12.18 -10.45
CA GLY A 200 12.16 11.88 -10.95
C GLY A 200 12.25 11.71 -12.47
N LYS A 201 11.29 12.25 -13.21
CA LYS A 201 11.28 12.36 -14.68
C LYS A 201 11.36 13.81 -15.10
N ASP A 202 11.68 14.09 -16.36
CA ASP A 202 11.57 15.44 -16.92
C ASP A 202 10.49 15.46 -18.01
N ILE A 203 9.97 16.64 -18.33
CA ILE A 203 8.96 16.77 -19.38
C ILE A 203 9.52 16.37 -20.75
N VAL A 204 10.83 16.56 -20.96
CA VAL A 204 11.53 16.16 -22.20
C VAL A 204 11.61 14.65 -22.40
N ASP A 205 11.33 13.85 -21.36
CA ASP A 205 11.25 12.39 -21.49
C ASP A 205 9.97 11.95 -22.25
N PHE A 206 9.04 12.88 -22.50
CA PHE A 206 7.73 12.63 -23.09
C PHE A 206 7.51 13.49 -24.33
N ALA A 207 6.72 13.00 -25.28
CA ALA A 207 6.38 13.71 -26.52
C ALA A 207 5.30 14.78 -26.28
N LEU A 208 5.63 15.79 -25.47
CA LEU A 208 4.79 16.95 -25.16
C LEU A 208 5.31 18.22 -25.88
N PRO A 209 4.49 19.29 -25.99
CA PRO A 209 4.95 20.57 -26.51
C PRO A 209 6.16 21.11 -25.75
N CYS A 210 7.03 21.85 -26.44
CA CYS A 210 8.23 22.42 -25.82
C CYS A 210 7.86 23.58 -24.88
N ILE A 211 8.64 23.68 -23.79
CA ILE A 211 8.57 24.82 -22.90
C ILE A 211 9.45 25.92 -23.48
N ASP A 212 8.92 27.13 -23.49
CA ASP A 212 9.69 28.33 -23.81
C ASP A 212 10.49 28.77 -22.57
N ASP A 213 11.81 28.88 -22.74
CA ASP A 213 12.75 29.24 -21.68
C ASP A 213 12.46 30.63 -21.08
N GLU A 214 11.78 31.53 -21.80
CA GLU A 214 11.34 32.84 -21.28
C GLU A 214 10.33 32.70 -20.13
N PHE A 215 9.59 31.59 -20.08
CA PHE A 215 8.59 31.32 -19.06
C PHE A 215 9.13 30.49 -17.88
N ASP A 216 10.37 29.96 -17.95
CA ASP A 216 10.95 29.17 -16.87
C ASP A 216 11.45 30.09 -15.73
N PRO A 217 10.76 30.15 -14.58
CA PRO A 217 11.13 31.04 -13.48
C PRO A 217 12.43 30.59 -12.78
N THR A 218 12.96 29.41 -13.10
CA THR A 218 14.13 28.83 -12.43
C THR A 218 15.46 29.33 -12.98
N GLY A 219 15.49 29.93 -14.18
CA GLY A 219 16.70 30.50 -14.79
C GLY A 219 17.89 29.52 -14.88
N GLY A 220 17.62 28.20 -14.93
CA GLY A 220 18.65 27.15 -14.92
C GLY A 220 19.16 26.74 -13.53
N GLU A 221 18.60 27.25 -12.45
CA GLU A 221 18.83 26.68 -11.12
C GLU A 221 18.21 25.28 -11.01
N ALA A 222 18.92 24.35 -10.37
CA ALA A 222 18.39 23.01 -10.17
C ALA A 222 17.10 23.08 -9.34
N ARG A 223 15.93 22.86 -9.95
CA ARG A 223 14.59 23.00 -9.31
C ARG A 223 14.46 22.34 -7.95
N LYS A 224 15.16 21.22 -7.70
CA LYS A 224 15.23 20.56 -6.38
C LYS A 224 15.78 21.46 -5.27
N VAL A 225 16.68 22.39 -5.60
CA VAL A 225 17.19 23.43 -4.71
C VAL A 225 16.09 24.45 -4.43
N ILE A 226 15.38 24.90 -5.48
CA ILE A 226 14.26 25.83 -5.35
C ILE A 226 13.18 25.22 -4.47
N GLU A 227 12.68 24.03 -4.81
CA GLU A 227 11.67 23.27 -4.05
C GLU A 227 12.04 23.14 -2.57
N GLU A 228 13.30 22.78 -2.27
CA GLU A 228 13.72 22.60 -0.88
C GLU A 228 13.90 23.95 -0.14
N SER A 229 14.27 25.01 -0.87
CA SER A 229 14.40 26.38 -0.34
C SER A 229 13.06 27.08 -0.13
N THR A 230 12.02 26.70 -0.90
CA THR A 230 10.67 27.26 -0.82
C THR A 230 9.73 26.45 0.06
N VAL A 231 10.20 25.34 0.66
CA VAL A 231 9.39 24.60 1.65
C VAL A 231 9.00 25.54 2.77
N GLU A 232 7.70 25.82 2.86
CA GLU A 232 7.14 26.65 3.91
C GLU A 232 7.57 26.12 5.28
N PHE A 233 8.12 27.01 6.10
CA PHE A 233 8.38 26.74 7.49
C PHE A 233 7.29 27.41 8.32
N ASP A 234 6.77 26.69 9.30
CA ASP A 234 5.82 27.26 10.26
C ASP A 234 6.51 28.43 10.98
N VAL A 235 5.97 29.64 10.82
CA VAL A 235 6.44 30.85 11.50
C VAL A 235 6.36 30.68 13.03
N ASN A 236 5.49 29.78 13.52
CA ASN A 236 5.44 29.35 14.91
C ASN A 236 6.52 28.33 15.30
N GLY A 237 7.50 28.01 14.43
CA GLY A 237 8.62 27.13 14.77
C GLY A 237 9.42 27.58 16.00
N ALA A 238 9.43 28.88 16.29
CA ALA A 238 9.97 29.43 17.54
C ALA A 238 9.18 28.98 18.80
N LYS A 239 7.86 28.76 18.67
CA LYS A 239 7.01 28.19 19.74
C LYS A 239 7.25 26.69 19.93
N LEU A 240 7.63 25.95 18.88
CA LEU A 240 8.02 24.54 19.00
C LEU A 240 9.30 24.40 19.83
N ALA A 241 10.32 25.21 19.54
CA ALA A 241 11.60 25.17 20.26
C ALA A 241 11.49 25.52 21.76
N SER A 242 10.47 26.29 22.16
CA SER A 242 10.19 26.65 23.55
C SER A 242 9.32 25.62 24.29
N SER A 243 8.68 24.70 23.56
CA SER A 243 7.88 23.60 24.13
C SER A 243 8.62 22.25 24.15
N LEU A 244 9.90 22.24 23.76
CA LEU A 244 10.77 21.07 23.91
C LEU A 244 10.99 20.76 25.40
N ASN A 245 10.92 19.48 25.75
CA ASN A 245 11.35 19.05 27.08
C ASN A 245 12.90 19.13 27.22
N LEU A 246 13.42 18.92 28.43
CA LEU A 246 14.84 19.10 28.73
C LEU A 246 15.76 18.26 27.81
N GLU A 247 15.43 16.99 27.60
CA GLU A 247 16.25 16.05 26.80
C GLU A 247 16.22 16.42 25.32
N GLN A 248 15.04 16.76 24.80
CA GLN A 248 14.87 17.27 23.44
C GLN A 248 15.61 18.60 23.25
N ARG A 249 15.60 19.47 24.27
CA ARG A 249 16.29 20.77 24.23
C ARG A 249 17.80 20.60 24.17
N VAL A 250 18.37 19.71 24.99
CA VAL A 250 19.81 19.38 24.93
C VAL A 250 20.19 18.86 23.54
N ALA A 251 19.41 17.92 23.00
CA ALA A 251 19.65 17.40 21.66
C ALA A 251 19.54 18.50 20.58
N TYR A 252 18.52 19.35 20.69
CA TYR A 252 18.28 20.48 19.79
C TYR A 252 19.46 21.47 19.79
N ASP A 253 19.90 21.91 20.96
CA ASP A 253 20.97 22.90 21.09
C ASP A 253 22.32 22.33 20.62
N GLU A 254 22.63 21.06 20.93
CA GLU A 254 23.87 20.40 20.50
C GLU A 254 23.93 20.24 18.97
N ILE A 255 22.85 19.78 18.35
CA ILE A 255 22.76 19.64 16.89
C ILE A 255 22.82 21.01 16.21
N LEU A 256 22.08 22.00 16.72
CA LEU A 256 22.05 23.33 16.13
C LEU A 256 23.41 24.03 16.22
N ALA A 257 24.15 23.85 17.32
CA ALA A 257 25.52 24.35 17.45
C ALA A 257 26.46 23.77 16.38
N ALA A 258 26.34 22.47 16.07
CA ALA A 258 27.13 21.83 15.02
C ALA A 258 26.78 22.36 13.61
N VAL A 259 25.49 22.63 13.35
CA VAL A 259 25.04 23.27 12.11
C VAL A 259 25.59 24.70 12.00
N ASP A 260 25.46 25.49 13.06
CA ASP A 260 25.87 26.90 13.06
C ASP A 260 27.38 27.08 12.92
N ARG A 261 28.18 26.19 13.50
CA ARG A 261 29.65 26.21 13.35
C ARG A 261 30.13 25.61 12.03
N SER A 262 29.27 24.89 11.31
CA SER A 262 29.65 24.11 10.12
C SER A 262 30.78 23.11 10.41
N ASP A 263 30.87 22.62 11.65
CA ASP A 263 31.87 21.63 12.09
C ASP A 263 31.60 20.24 11.48
N GLY A 264 30.36 20.03 11.00
CA GLY A 264 29.81 18.74 10.64
C GLY A 264 29.43 17.95 11.88
N GLY A 265 29.23 16.64 11.72
CA GLY A 265 29.00 15.74 12.84
C GLY A 265 27.87 14.76 12.54
N VAL A 266 27.98 13.56 13.11
CA VAL A 266 26.97 12.51 12.96
C VAL A 266 26.33 12.25 14.30
N PHE A 267 25.03 12.46 14.38
CA PHE A 267 24.23 12.29 15.58
C PHE A 267 23.25 11.14 15.41
N PHE A 268 22.97 10.43 16.50
CA PHE A 268 21.89 9.45 16.57
C PHE A 268 20.97 9.80 17.74
N VAL A 269 19.73 10.17 17.44
CA VAL A 269 18.69 10.42 18.43
C VAL A 269 17.98 9.10 18.74
N ASP A 270 18.40 8.47 19.85
CA ASP A 270 17.77 7.26 20.39
C ASP A 270 16.60 7.67 21.27
N GLY A 271 15.39 7.24 20.92
CA GLY A 271 14.21 7.54 21.70
C GLY A 271 13.16 6.46 21.56
N PRO A 272 12.63 5.90 22.65
CA PRO A 272 11.48 5.02 22.63
C PRO A 272 10.27 5.58 21.85
N GLY A 273 9.34 4.72 21.48
CA GLY A 273 8.09 5.08 20.83
C GLY A 273 7.32 6.09 21.67
N GLY A 274 7.09 7.28 21.10
CA GLY A 274 6.33 8.33 21.77
C GLY A 274 7.16 9.41 22.49
N THR A 275 8.49 9.38 22.45
CA THR A 275 9.33 10.42 23.09
C THR A 275 9.44 11.75 22.32
N GLY A 276 8.72 11.90 21.21
CA GLY A 276 8.68 13.15 20.45
C GLY A 276 9.88 13.40 19.53
N LYS A 277 10.57 12.35 19.05
CA LYS A 277 11.66 12.48 18.04
C LYS A 277 11.25 13.35 16.84
N THR A 278 10.10 13.06 16.24
CA THR A 278 9.59 13.83 15.10
C THR A 278 9.25 15.28 15.47
N PHE A 279 8.84 15.54 16.72
CA PHE A 279 8.61 16.90 17.22
C PHE A 279 9.92 17.69 17.30
N LEU A 280 10.99 17.06 17.80
CA LEU A 280 12.35 17.61 17.77
C LEU A 280 12.82 17.90 16.34
N TYR A 281 12.62 16.96 15.40
CA TYR A 281 12.99 17.16 13.99
C TYR A 281 12.25 18.33 13.35
N ARG A 282 10.95 18.51 13.63
CA ARG A 282 10.18 19.66 13.16
C ARG A 282 10.71 20.99 13.70
N ALA A 283 11.12 21.04 14.97
CA ALA A 283 11.74 22.22 15.55
C ALA A 283 13.08 22.55 14.87
N LEU A 284 13.93 21.55 14.63
CA LEU A 284 15.21 21.73 13.92
C LEU A 284 14.99 22.22 12.48
N LEU A 285 14.07 21.57 11.74
CA LEU A 285 13.72 21.95 10.37
C LEU A 285 13.29 23.41 10.29
N ALA A 286 12.35 23.81 11.16
CA ALA A 286 11.84 25.18 11.17
C ALA A 286 12.93 26.20 11.50
N LYS A 287 13.78 25.92 12.49
CA LYS A 287 14.84 26.86 12.89
C LYS A 287 15.90 27.03 11.81
N VAL A 288 16.39 25.95 11.22
CA VAL A 288 17.46 26.03 10.22
C VAL A 288 16.94 26.66 8.92
N ARG A 289 15.72 26.30 8.48
CA ARG A 289 15.06 26.96 7.33
C ARG A 289 14.82 28.45 7.56
N SER A 290 14.45 28.87 8.79
CA SER A 290 14.28 30.30 9.11
C SER A 290 15.57 31.13 8.97
N LYS A 291 16.75 30.49 8.94
CA LYS A 291 18.03 31.14 8.69
C LYS A 291 18.39 31.19 7.19
N GLY A 292 17.51 30.73 6.30
CA GLY A 292 17.75 30.63 4.86
C GLY A 292 18.61 29.42 4.46
N ASN A 293 18.89 28.50 5.40
CA ASN A 293 19.71 27.32 5.13
C ASN A 293 18.86 26.14 4.62
N ILE A 294 19.43 25.36 3.70
CA ILE A 294 18.79 24.15 3.18
C ILE A 294 18.92 23.01 4.18
N VAL A 295 17.81 22.31 4.42
CA VAL A 295 17.74 21.09 5.23
C VAL A 295 17.02 20.02 4.44
N ILE A 296 17.55 18.79 4.48
CA ILE A 296 16.93 17.64 3.82
C ILE A 296 16.28 16.75 4.89
N ALA A 297 14.96 16.62 4.85
CA ALA A 297 14.21 15.71 5.70
C ALA A 297 13.96 14.38 4.99
N THR A 298 14.39 13.28 5.60
CA THR A 298 14.17 11.95 5.05
C THR A 298 13.75 10.93 6.11
N ALA A 299 13.06 9.88 5.68
CA ALA A 299 12.74 8.74 6.52
C ALA A 299 12.85 7.42 5.75
N THR A 300 12.93 6.31 6.49
CA THR A 300 12.95 4.97 5.87
C THR A 300 11.62 4.61 5.20
N SER A 301 10.49 5.01 5.78
CA SER A 301 9.14 4.76 5.25
C SER A 301 8.49 6.02 4.69
N GLY A 302 7.61 5.86 3.69
CA GLY A 302 6.86 6.98 3.12
C GLY A 302 5.97 7.69 4.13
N VAL A 303 5.33 6.92 5.02
CA VAL A 303 4.46 7.47 6.07
C VAL A 303 5.23 8.30 7.09
N ALA A 304 6.42 7.86 7.50
CA ALA A 304 7.26 8.67 8.39
C ALA A 304 7.75 9.95 7.68
N ALA A 305 8.06 9.85 6.39
CA ALA A 305 8.47 10.99 5.59
C ALA A 305 7.36 12.05 5.46
N SER A 306 6.11 11.65 5.22
CA SER A 306 4.97 12.58 5.03
C SER A 306 4.56 13.39 6.27
N ILE A 307 5.07 13.00 7.45
CA ILE A 307 4.86 13.73 8.71
C ILE A 307 5.83 14.92 8.84
N MET A 308 6.99 14.88 8.16
CA MET A 308 7.99 15.95 8.19
C MET A 308 7.80 16.91 7.02
N PRO A 309 7.90 18.25 7.23
CA PRO A 309 7.77 19.22 6.15
C PRO A 309 8.83 19.05 5.05
N GLY A 310 8.41 18.76 3.82
CA GLY A 310 9.30 18.45 2.69
C GLY A 310 9.95 17.05 2.78
N GLY A 311 9.44 16.19 3.65
CA GLY A 311 9.98 14.86 3.89
C GLY A 311 9.85 13.94 2.68
N SER A 312 10.85 13.09 2.46
CA SER A 312 10.86 12.09 1.39
C SER A 312 11.51 10.79 1.84
N THR A 313 11.30 9.69 1.12
CA THR A 313 11.98 8.44 1.47
C THR A 313 13.47 8.51 1.15
N VAL A 314 14.31 7.86 1.95
CA VAL A 314 15.76 7.82 1.71
C VAL A 314 16.14 7.20 0.37
N HIS A 315 15.45 6.13 -0.03
CA HIS A 315 15.70 5.46 -1.31
C HIS A 315 15.40 6.39 -2.48
N SER A 316 14.30 7.16 -2.42
CA SER A 316 13.96 8.11 -3.50
C SER A 316 14.88 9.33 -3.51
N ARG A 317 15.18 9.90 -2.33
CA ARG A 317 15.98 11.13 -2.20
C ARG A 317 17.44 10.91 -2.53
N PHE A 318 18.03 9.84 -1.98
CA PHE A 318 19.44 9.53 -2.14
C PHE A 318 19.72 8.47 -3.21
N LYS A 319 18.71 7.98 -3.93
CA LYS A 319 18.87 6.96 -4.98
C LYS A 319 19.70 5.75 -4.50
N ILE A 320 19.40 5.30 -3.28
CA ILE A 320 20.02 4.13 -2.67
C ILE A 320 19.49 2.88 -3.41
N PRO A 321 20.36 1.98 -3.90
CA PRO A 321 19.93 0.73 -4.51
C PRO A 321 19.04 -0.11 -3.58
N LEU A 322 18.06 -0.83 -4.14
CA LEU A 322 17.18 -1.70 -3.34
C LEU A 322 17.93 -2.92 -2.76
N SER A 323 18.93 -3.40 -3.49
CA SER A 323 19.92 -4.36 -3.03
C SER A 323 21.26 -3.65 -2.83
N CYS A 324 21.64 -3.43 -1.57
CA CYS A 324 22.96 -2.92 -1.21
C CYS A 324 23.79 -4.05 -0.62
N ASP A 325 24.88 -4.38 -1.30
CA ASP A 325 25.96 -5.19 -0.76
C ASP A 325 27.02 -4.30 -0.10
N ASP A 326 27.93 -4.91 0.66
CA ASP A 326 29.03 -4.19 1.30
C ASP A 326 29.89 -3.48 0.23
N GLY A 327 30.18 -2.20 0.43
CA GLY A 327 30.94 -1.37 -0.51
C GLY A 327 30.11 -0.76 -1.65
N ALA A 328 28.80 -0.95 -1.69
CA ALA A 328 27.93 -0.27 -2.65
C ALA A 328 28.00 1.27 -2.55
N SER A 329 27.53 1.94 -3.60
CA SER A 329 27.37 3.40 -3.68
C SER A 329 25.99 3.75 -4.23
N CYS A 330 25.52 4.95 -3.93
CA CYS A 330 24.27 5.51 -4.45
C CYS A 330 24.40 5.85 -5.94
N SER A 331 23.29 5.80 -6.68
CA SER A 331 23.30 5.94 -8.15
C SER A 331 23.16 7.38 -8.67
N PHE A 332 23.27 8.42 -7.83
CA PHE A 332 23.20 9.81 -8.30
C PHE A 332 24.51 10.27 -8.96
N ALA A 333 24.39 10.95 -10.12
CA ALA A 333 25.53 11.47 -10.86
C ALA A 333 26.16 12.71 -10.18
N LYS A 334 27.49 12.88 -10.30
CA LYS A 334 28.27 13.97 -9.68
C LYS A 334 27.85 15.38 -10.07
N GLN A 335 27.22 15.53 -11.24
CA GLN A 335 26.74 16.80 -11.78
C GLN A 335 25.21 16.95 -11.72
N SER A 336 24.51 16.01 -11.07
CA SER A 336 23.05 16.08 -10.95
C SER A 336 22.57 17.19 -10.00
N GLY A 337 21.33 17.64 -10.18
CA GLY A 337 20.68 18.59 -9.26
C GLY A 337 20.58 18.06 -7.82
N ILE A 338 20.48 16.74 -7.63
CA ILE A 338 20.54 16.10 -6.29
C ILE A 338 21.90 16.36 -5.65
N THR A 339 23.00 16.18 -6.40
CA THR A 339 24.35 16.44 -5.89
C THR A 339 24.54 17.91 -5.52
N LYS A 340 24.00 18.85 -6.32
CA LYS A 340 24.00 20.28 -5.97
C LYS A 340 23.24 20.53 -4.66
N LEU A 341 22.04 19.96 -4.51
CA LEU A 341 21.25 20.04 -3.28
C LEU A 341 22.01 19.48 -2.06
N LEU A 342 22.60 18.29 -2.17
CA LEU A 342 23.36 17.66 -1.09
C LEU A 342 24.58 18.51 -0.68
N ARG A 343 25.26 19.14 -1.65
CA ARG A 343 26.38 20.05 -1.37
C ARG A 343 25.93 21.31 -0.64
N MET A 344 24.74 21.84 -0.95
CA MET A 344 24.21 23.04 -0.31
C MET A 344 23.53 22.77 1.05
N ALA A 345 23.07 21.54 1.31
CA ALA A 345 22.40 21.19 2.55
C ALA A 345 23.30 21.39 3.77
N SER A 346 22.78 22.10 4.78
CA SER A 346 23.44 22.35 6.06
C SER A 346 23.19 21.23 7.08
N LEU A 347 22.03 20.60 6.98
CA LEU A 347 21.55 19.54 7.87
C LEU A 347 20.82 18.48 7.06
N ILE A 348 21.05 17.20 7.37
CA ILE A 348 20.35 16.07 6.79
C ILE A 348 19.77 15.22 7.92
N LEU A 349 18.46 14.99 7.89
CA LEU A 349 17.72 14.19 8.85
C LEU A 349 17.29 12.86 8.22
N TRP A 350 17.46 11.77 8.97
CA TRP A 350 16.98 10.43 8.59
C TRP A 350 16.23 9.78 9.75
N ASP A 351 14.89 9.79 9.72
CA ASP A 351 14.02 9.13 10.71
C ASP A 351 13.78 7.64 10.41
N ASP A 352 13.49 6.86 11.46
CA ASP A 352 13.36 5.40 11.43
C ASP A 352 14.57 4.66 10.80
N ALA A 353 15.78 5.15 11.05
CA ALA A 353 17.03 4.57 10.54
C ALA A 353 17.28 3.13 11.04
N THR A 354 16.67 2.74 12.17
CA THR A 354 16.81 1.39 12.77
C THR A 354 16.19 0.28 11.93
N MET A 355 15.27 0.61 11.01
CA MET A 355 14.68 -0.34 10.07
C MET A 355 15.52 -0.56 8.81
N THR A 356 16.55 0.26 8.60
CA THR A 356 17.39 0.18 7.40
C THR A 356 18.63 -0.67 7.65
N LYS A 357 19.00 -1.48 6.65
CA LYS A 357 20.24 -2.26 6.67
C LYS A 357 21.47 -1.34 6.72
N ARG A 358 22.50 -1.66 7.51
CA ARG A 358 23.72 -0.85 7.61
C ARG A 358 24.35 -0.54 6.25
N GLN A 359 24.28 -1.48 5.30
CA GLN A 359 24.83 -1.35 3.96
C GLN A 359 24.27 -0.12 3.22
N ALA A 360 22.99 0.22 3.40
CA ALA A 360 22.39 1.39 2.76
C ALA A 360 22.91 2.71 3.35
N VAL A 361 23.16 2.74 4.66
CA VAL A 361 23.75 3.91 5.34
C VAL A 361 25.23 4.07 4.94
N GLU A 362 25.96 2.96 4.88
CA GLU A 362 27.37 2.93 4.46
C GLU A 362 27.52 3.30 2.98
N ALA A 363 26.62 2.86 2.11
CA ALA A 363 26.59 3.26 0.70
C ALA A 363 26.36 4.76 0.52
N LEU A 364 25.48 5.36 1.36
CA LEU A 364 25.28 6.80 1.36
C LEU A 364 26.53 7.54 1.83
N ASP A 365 27.17 7.09 2.91
CA ASP A 365 28.43 7.66 3.40
C ASP A 365 29.52 7.66 2.32
N ASN A 366 29.73 6.53 1.64
CA ASN A 366 30.68 6.39 0.54
C ASN A 366 30.42 7.42 -0.58
N SER A 367 29.16 7.56 -0.99
CA SER A 367 28.78 8.52 -2.04
C SER A 367 28.92 9.96 -1.59
N MET A 368 28.56 10.28 -0.34
CA MET A 368 28.70 11.62 0.23
C MET A 368 30.17 12.05 0.34
N ARG A 369 31.05 11.15 0.79
CA ARG A 369 32.50 11.38 0.82
C ARG A 369 33.08 11.72 -0.56
N ASP A 370 32.63 11.03 -1.59
CA ASP A 370 33.06 11.28 -2.98
C ASP A 370 32.54 12.62 -3.52
N ILE A 371 31.24 12.92 -3.38
CA ILE A 371 30.68 14.18 -3.94
C ILE A 371 31.15 15.44 -3.21
N MET A 372 31.51 15.33 -1.93
CA MET A 372 32.03 16.42 -1.11
C MET A 372 33.55 16.56 -1.21
N GLY A 373 34.26 15.57 -1.75
CA GLY A 373 35.71 15.57 -1.84
C GLY A 373 36.42 15.42 -0.49
N ARG A 374 35.73 14.95 0.56
CA ARG A 374 36.27 14.78 1.93
C ARG A 374 36.14 13.31 2.35
N ARG A 375 37.15 12.49 2.02
CA ARG A 375 37.12 11.03 2.22
C ARG A 375 37.37 10.60 3.67
N ASP A 376 38.04 11.44 4.44
CA ASP A 376 38.41 11.23 5.84
C ASP A 376 37.27 11.55 6.82
N ARG A 377 36.23 12.26 6.36
CA ARG A 377 35.10 12.67 7.20
C ARG A 377 33.83 11.88 6.86
N PRO A 378 33.13 11.32 7.87
CA PRO A 378 31.81 10.74 7.66
C PRO A 378 30.86 11.71 6.93
N PHE A 379 30.11 11.17 5.99
CA PHE A 379 29.17 11.86 5.09
C PHE A 379 29.77 13.11 4.42
N GLY A 380 31.07 13.08 4.13
CA GLY A 380 31.77 14.22 3.52
C GLY A 380 31.81 15.47 4.41
N GLY A 381 31.70 15.30 5.73
CA GLY A 381 31.72 16.38 6.72
C GLY A 381 30.39 17.12 6.89
N LYS A 382 29.27 16.55 6.41
CA LYS A 382 27.94 17.11 6.64
C LYS A 382 27.45 16.84 8.06
N THR A 383 26.58 17.72 8.56
CA THR A 383 25.83 17.46 9.79
C THR A 383 24.67 16.54 9.49
N PHE A 384 24.73 15.33 10.03
CA PHE A 384 23.78 14.25 9.79
C PHE A 384 23.13 13.83 11.11
N VAL A 385 21.81 13.70 11.13
CA VAL A 385 21.06 13.25 12.31
C VAL A 385 20.21 12.06 11.93
N PHE A 386 20.54 10.91 12.51
CA PHE A 386 19.74 9.71 12.43
C PHE A 386 18.76 9.66 13.61
N GLY A 387 17.57 9.13 13.34
CA GLY A 387 16.51 8.92 14.32
C GLY A 387 16.05 7.49 14.35
N GLY A 388 15.72 6.97 15.52
CA GLY A 388 15.05 5.68 15.60
C GLY A 388 14.89 5.14 17.00
N ASP A 389 14.50 3.87 17.07
CA ASP A 389 14.31 3.12 18.30
C ASP A 389 14.68 1.66 18.02
N PHE A 390 15.76 1.18 18.64
CA PHE A 390 16.21 -0.21 18.46
C PHE A 390 15.32 -1.23 19.17
N ARG A 391 14.32 -0.80 19.95
CA ARG A 391 13.28 -1.67 20.51
C ARG A 391 12.19 -2.00 19.49
N GLN A 392 12.13 -1.26 18.39
CA GLN A 392 11.17 -1.49 17.30
C GLN A 392 11.70 -2.54 16.33
N VAL A 393 10.92 -2.85 15.28
CA VAL A 393 11.31 -3.88 14.32
C VAL A 393 12.62 -3.49 13.62
N LEU A 394 13.53 -4.46 13.53
CA LEU A 394 14.84 -4.36 12.89
C LEU A 394 14.75 -4.53 11.36
N PRO A 395 15.84 -4.33 10.60
CA PRO A 395 15.84 -4.52 9.16
C PRO A 395 15.42 -5.93 8.76
N VAL A 396 14.57 -6.03 7.74
CA VAL A 396 14.07 -7.31 7.25
C VAL A 396 15.18 -8.05 6.49
N VAL A 397 15.64 -9.17 7.05
CA VAL A 397 16.56 -10.11 6.39
C VAL A 397 15.78 -11.39 6.05
N ARG A 398 15.41 -11.54 4.76
CA ARG A 398 14.63 -12.71 4.31
C ARG A 398 15.41 -14.00 4.60
N ARG A 399 14.77 -14.96 5.28
CA ARG A 399 15.38 -16.23 5.71
C ARG A 399 16.66 -16.07 6.55
N GLY A 400 16.87 -14.88 7.13
CA GLY A 400 18.03 -14.58 7.96
C GLY A 400 17.92 -15.19 9.35
N SER A 401 19.05 -15.67 9.86
CA SER A 401 19.21 -16.00 11.27
C SER A 401 19.24 -14.75 12.16
N ARG A 402 19.06 -14.92 13.48
CA ARG A 402 19.20 -13.82 14.46
C ARG A 402 20.53 -13.07 14.30
N GLY A 403 21.64 -13.79 14.12
CA GLY A 403 22.97 -13.19 13.94
C GLY A 403 23.04 -12.31 12.68
N GLN A 404 22.49 -12.78 11.56
CA GLN A 404 22.43 -11.99 10.32
C GLN A 404 21.54 -10.76 10.45
N ILE A 405 20.44 -10.83 11.21
CA ILE A 405 19.58 -9.68 11.48
C ILE A 405 20.35 -8.64 12.31
N ILE A 406 21.08 -9.07 13.34
CA ILE A 406 21.90 -8.18 14.18
C ILE A 406 23.02 -7.53 13.35
N ASP A 407 23.74 -8.31 12.53
CA ASP A 407 24.79 -7.80 11.63
C ASP A 407 24.25 -6.76 10.63
N ALA A 408 23.01 -6.94 10.16
CA ALA A 408 22.38 -5.99 9.26
C ALA A 408 21.99 -4.66 9.95
N THR A 409 22.00 -4.56 11.28
CA THR A 409 21.59 -3.32 11.97
C THR A 409 22.65 -2.23 11.90
N LEU A 410 22.21 -0.97 12.00
CA LEU A 410 23.10 0.20 12.06
C LEU A 410 24.15 0.11 13.18
N ARG A 411 23.86 -0.55 14.31
CA ARG A 411 24.82 -0.75 15.41
C ARG A 411 26.06 -1.55 15.01
N SER A 412 25.92 -2.42 14.01
CA SER A 412 27.01 -3.24 13.48
C SER A 412 27.84 -2.49 12.43
N SER A 413 27.42 -1.28 12.03
CA SER A 413 28.19 -0.44 11.11
C SER A 413 29.44 0.10 11.77
N HIS A 414 30.51 0.21 10.99
CA HIS A 414 31.73 0.90 11.39
C HIS A 414 31.50 2.39 11.75
N LEU A 415 30.43 3.00 11.21
CA LEU A 415 30.07 4.39 11.49
C LEU A 415 29.51 4.60 12.90
N TRP A 416 28.90 3.57 13.50
CA TRP A 416 28.17 3.69 14.76
C TRP A 416 29.01 4.26 15.91
N LYS A 417 30.27 3.82 16.03
CA LYS A 417 31.20 4.26 17.08
C LYS A 417 31.54 5.75 16.99
N GLY A 418 31.47 6.33 15.79
CA GLY A 418 31.72 7.75 15.55
C GLY A 418 30.47 8.62 15.69
N MET A 419 29.30 8.03 15.90
CA MET A 419 28.06 8.80 16.07
C MET A 419 27.92 9.28 17.51
N ARG A 420 27.47 10.52 17.67
CA ARG A 420 27.10 11.08 18.97
C ARG A 420 25.67 10.65 19.32
N GLN A 421 25.51 9.80 20.34
CA GLN A 421 24.19 9.33 20.76
C GLN A 421 23.51 10.33 21.71
N LEU A 422 22.31 10.78 21.33
CA LEU A 422 21.45 11.67 22.11
C LEU A 422 20.21 10.87 22.53
N ARG A 423 19.96 10.74 23.83
CA ARG A 423 18.87 9.89 24.36
C ARG A 423 17.67 10.73 24.77
N LEU A 424 16.50 10.36 24.27
CA LEU A 424 15.21 10.85 24.74
C LEU A 424 14.54 9.73 25.55
N VAL A 425 14.08 10.04 26.76
CA VAL A 425 13.54 9.08 27.72
C VAL A 425 12.07 9.37 27.99
N THR A 426 11.69 10.64 28.10
CA THR A 426 10.32 11.03 28.50
C THR A 426 9.28 10.68 27.42
N ASN A 427 8.31 9.82 27.76
CA ASN A 427 7.24 9.44 26.85
C ASN A 427 6.15 10.52 26.79
N MET A 428 6.08 11.22 25.66
CA MET A 428 5.10 12.29 25.42
C MET A 428 3.77 11.76 24.87
N ARG A 429 3.76 10.60 24.21
CA ARG A 429 2.53 10.02 23.63
C ARG A 429 1.59 9.47 24.70
N ALA A 430 2.14 8.72 25.65
CA ALA A 430 1.40 8.11 26.76
C ALA A 430 1.58 8.89 28.08
N HIS A 431 1.87 10.20 28.02
CA HIS A 431 2.15 11.02 29.20
C HIS A 431 1.01 11.03 30.24
N ASN A 432 -0.25 10.86 29.77
CA ASN A 432 -1.43 10.80 30.64
C ASN A 432 -1.66 9.40 31.27
N ASP A 433 -0.81 8.42 30.97
CA ASP A 433 -0.90 7.04 31.47
C ASP A 433 0.52 6.52 31.75
N THR A 434 1.12 7.02 32.83
CA THR A 434 2.52 6.74 33.21
C THR A 434 2.78 5.25 33.41
N TRP A 435 1.85 4.54 34.03
CA TRP A 435 1.93 3.08 34.18
C TRP A 435 2.06 2.39 32.81
N PHE A 436 1.26 2.81 31.83
CA PHE A 436 1.32 2.24 30.48
C PHE A 436 2.64 2.59 29.79
N ALA A 437 3.12 3.84 29.93
CA ALA A 437 4.42 4.24 29.40
C ALA A 437 5.57 3.38 29.96
N ASP A 438 5.59 3.13 31.27
CA ASP A 438 6.59 2.28 31.92
C ASP A 438 6.47 0.81 31.49
N TYR A 439 5.23 0.31 31.37
CA TYR A 439 4.96 -1.04 30.86
C TYR A 439 5.49 -1.21 29.43
N LEU A 440 5.25 -0.24 28.54
CA LEU A 440 5.77 -0.26 27.18
C LEU A 440 7.31 -0.33 27.16
N LEU A 441 7.98 0.42 28.03
CA LEU A 441 9.44 0.38 28.16
C LEU A 441 9.92 -0.99 28.65
N ARG A 442 9.25 -1.61 29.62
CA ARG A 442 9.62 -2.96 30.10
C ARG A 442 9.45 -4.02 29.01
N VAL A 443 8.37 -3.95 28.23
CA VAL A 443 8.15 -4.83 27.08
C VAL A 443 9.25 -4.63 26.02
N GLY A 444 9.52 -3.37 25.64
CA GLY A 444 10.52 -3.05 24.62
C GLY A 444 11.97 -3.37 25.03
N ASN A 445 12.30 -3.24 26.31
CA ASN A 445 13.61 -3.62 26.85
C ASN A 445 13.76 -5.13 27.10
N GLY A 446 12.66 -5.90 27.01
CA GLY A 446 12.67 -7.32 27.35
C GLY A 446 12.95 -7.57 28.84
N THR A 447 12.44 -6.69 29.70
CA THR A 447 12.57 -6.75 31.16
C THR A 447 11.25 -7.05 31.87
N GLU A 448 10.13 -7.11 31.14
CA GLU A 448 8.86 -7.59 31.67
C GLU A 448 8.98 -9.07 32.06
N GLU A 449 8.35 -9.46 33.17
CA GLU A 449 8.37 -10.84 33.66
C GLU A 449 7.82 -11.79 32.60
N ALA A 450 8.61 -12.82 32.28
CA ALA A 450 8.29 -13.81 31.27
C ALA A 450 8.41 -15.22 31.84
N ASP A 451 7.60 -16.13 31.33
CA ASP A 451 7.69 -17.56 31.64
C ASP A 451 8.95 -18.21 31.02
N GLU A 452 9.15 -19.51 31.29
CA GLU A 452 10.26 -20.30 30.74
C GLU A 452 10.29 -20.35 29.20
N HIS A 453 9.17 -20.02 28.55
CA HIS A 453 9.02 -20.00 27.10
C HIS A 453 9.15 -18.60 26.49
N GLY A 454 9.41 -17.57 27.33
CA GLY A 454 9.55 -16.19 26.91
C GLY A 454 8.22 -15.48 26.62
N ASN A 455 7.10 -16.00 27.16
CA ASN A 455 5.80 -15.32 27.09
C ASN A 455 5.63 -14.40 28.29
N ILE A 456 5.12 -13.19 28.03
CA ILE A 456 4.71 -12.24 29.06
C ILE A 456 3.19 -12.33 29.28
N GLN A 457 2.75 -11.93 30.47
CA GLN A 457 1.33 -11.82 30.78
C GLN A 457 0.81 -10.42 30.48
N LEU A 458 -0.07 -10.31 29.49
CA LEU A 458 -0.73 -9.07 29.15
C LEU A 458 -1.77 -8.67 30.22
N PRO A 459 -1.97 -7.36 30.43
CA PRO A 459 -3.02 -6.84 31.30
C PRO A 459 -4.40 -7.35 30.90
N GLU A 460 -5.20 -7.74 31.87
CA GLU A 460 -6.53 -8.32 31.67
C GLU A 460 -7.47 -7.39 30.89
N ASP A 461 -7.44 -6.12 31.25
CA ASP A 461 -8.31 -5.08 30.73
C ASP A 461 -7.99 -4.67 29.29
N ILE A 462 -6.84 -5.06 28.74
CA ILE A 462 -6.56 -4.87 27.30
C ILE A 462 -6.86 -6.12 26.48
N CYS A 463 -7.13 -7.28 27.10
CA CYS A 463 -7.41 -8.53 26.39
C CYS A 463 -8.91 -8.68 26.11
N VAL A 464 -9.25 -9.09 24.89
CA VAL A 464 -10.63 -9.44 24.50
C VAL A 464 -10.84 -10.95 24.76
N PRO A 465 -11.90 -11.35 25.48
CA PRO A 465 -12.20 -12.76 25.71
C PRO A 465 -12.44 -13.52 24.40
N SER A 466 -11.73 -14.63 24.20
CA SER A 466 -11.87 -15.50 23.02
C SER A 466 -12.64 -16.77 23.37
N THR A 467 -13.55 -17.15 22.48
CA THR A 467 -14.26 -18.44 22.41
C THR A 467 -13.62 -19.40 21.40
N GLY A 468 -12.71 -18.92 20.55
CA GLY A 468 -12.11 -19.65 19.42
C GLY A 468 -13.02 -19.72 18.19
N GLU A 469 -14.04 -18.86 18.14
CA GLU A 469 -15.05 -18.79 17.08
C GLU A 469 -14.93 -17.48 16.29
N MET A 470 -15.48 -17.45 15.07
CA MET A 470 -15.49 -16.27 14.20
C MET A 470 -16.04 -15.01 14.88
N ASN A 471 -16.99 -15.16 15.82
CA ASN A 471 -17.59 -14.04 16.56
C ASN A 471 -16.58 -13.29 17.46
N ASP A 472 -15.40 -13.85 17.74
CA ASP A 472 -14.40 -13.14 18.54
C ASP A 472 -13.80 -11.95 17.80
N ILE A 473 -13.60 -12.07 16.48
CA ILE A 473 -13.08 -10.97 15.66
C ILE A 473 -14.09 -9.83 15.60
N GLU A 474 -15.39 -10.15 15.62
CA GLU A 474 -16.49 -9.18 15.65
C GLU A 474 -16.43 -8.36 16.93
N LYS A 475 -16.19 -8.98 18.10
CA LYS A 475 -16.00 -8.24 19.37
C LYS A 475 -14.84 -7.25 19.30
N LEU A 476 -13.73 -7.64 18.64
CA LEU A 476 -12.59 -6.73 18.46
C LEU A 476 -12.96 -5.58 17.53
N ILE A 477 -13.65 -5.88 16.42
CA ILE A 477 -14.13 -4.88 15.47
C ILE A 477 -15.07 -3.89 16.18
N ASP A 478 -16.06 -4.36 16.92
CA ASP A 478 -17.03 -3.53 17.64
C ASP A 478 -16.36 -2.61 18.68
N HIS A 479 -15.28 -3.08 19.30
CA HIS A 479 -14.53 -2.25 20.25
C HIS A 479 -13.74 -1.14 19.54
N VAL A 480 -13.09 -1.46 18.42
CA VAL A 480 -12.24 -0.49 17.70
C VAL A 480 -13.10 0.48 16.91
N PHE A 481 -14.20 0.00 16.34
CA PHE A 481 -15.10 0.71 15.44
C PHE A 481 -16.56 0.70 15.96
N PRO A 482 -16.84 1.31 17.13
CA PRO A 482 -18.19 1.37 17.68
C PRO A 482 -19.09 2.32 16.87
N GLY A 483 -20.31 1.89 16.55
CA GLY A 483 -21.27 2.72 15.81
C GLY A 483 -20.79 3.02 14.38
N LEU A 484 -20.19 2.02 13.73
CA LEU A 484 -19.49 2.17 12.45
C LEU A 484 -20.35 2.81 11.36
N ASP A 485 -21.59 2.34 11.21
CA ASP A 485 -22.57 2.86 10.24
C ASP A 485 -22.88 4.34 10.45
N GLU A 486 -22.98 4.80 11.71
CA GLU A 486 -23.33 6.18 12.06
C GLU A 486 -22.18 7.16 11.78
N ASN A 487 -20.94 6.66 11.83
CA ASN A 487 -19.73 7.46 11.70
C ASN A 487 -19.04 7.29 10.34
N MET A 488 -19.70 6.66 9.36
CA MET A 488 -19.09 6.34 8.06
C MET A 488 -18.57 7.56 7.30
N SER A 489 -19.25 8.70 7.46
CA SER A 489 -18.88 9.94 6.77
C SER A 489 -17.81 10.75 7.50
N ASP A 490 -17.48 10.41 8.77
CA ASP A 490 -16.50 11.15 9.57
C ASP A 490 -15.05 10.72 9.22
N PRO A 491 -14.26 11.60 8.58
CA PRO A 491 -12.86 11.34 8.24
C PRO A 491 -12.00 11.03 9.47
N ASN A 492 -12.24 11.73 10.59
CA ASN A 492 -11.47 11.57 11.82
C ASN A 492 -11.80 10.23 12.48
N TYR A 493 -13.07 9.82 12.43
CA TYR A 493 -13.47 8.52 12.94
C TYR A 493 -12.71 7.38 12.25
N MET A 494 -12.64 7.38 10.92
CA MET A 494 -11.98 6.33 10.13
C MET A 494 -10.45 6.31 10.29
N THR A 495 -9.84 7.45 10.59
CA THR A 495 -8.38 7.60 10.58
C THR A 495 -7.75 7.41 11.95
N CYS A 496 -8.48 7.75 13.02
CA CYS A 496 -8.00 7.56 14.39
C CYS A 496 -8.01 6.10 14.87
N ARG A 497 -8.45 5.17 14.03
CA ARG A 497 -8.65 3.74 14.34
C ARG A 497 -7.92 2.85 13.35
N ALA A 498 -7.40 1.73 13.84
CA ALA A 498 -6.92 0.64 13.00
C ALA A 498 -6.83 -0.67 13.79
N ILE A 499 -6.93 -1.80 13.08
CA ILE A 499 -6.59 -3.12 13.62
C ILE A 499 -5.21 -3.55 13.10
N LEU A 500 -4.34 -4.00 13.99
CA LEU A 500 -3.00 -4.44 13.66
C LEU A 500 -2.90 -5.96 13.72
N SER A 501 -2.19 -6.57 12.79
CA SER A 501 -1.88 -8.00 12.82
C SER A 501 -0.45 -8.29 12.34
N THR A 502 0.02 -9.51 12.53
CA THR A 502 1.40 -9.92 12.25
C THR A 502 1.67 -10.21 10.78
N THR A 503 0.66 -10.63 10.01
CA THR A 503 0.79 -11.05 8.59
C THR A 503 -0.22 -10.36 7.67
N ASN A 504 0.12 -10.26 6.38
CA ASN A 504 -0.79 -9.71 5.36
C ASN A 504 -2.07 -10.55 5.24
N ASP A 505 -1.98 -11.88 5.31
CA ASP A 505 -3.16 -12.76 5.22
C ASP A 505 -4.20 -12.46 6.31
N ASN A 506 -3.76 -12.20 7.54
CA ASN A 506 -4.69 -11.86 8.63
C ASN A 506 -5.27 -10.47 8.46
N VAL A 507 -4.48 -9.52 7.96
CA VAL A 507 -4.94 -8.18 7.60
C VAL A 507 -6.00 -8.24 6.50
N ASP A 508 -5.76 -9.02 5.46
CA ASP A 508 -6.69 -9.17 4.33
C ASP A 508 -8.00 -9.84 4.79
N LYS A 509 -7.94 -10.85 5.68
CA LYS A 509 -9.13 -11.44 6.31
C LYS A 509 -9.96 -10.43 7.10
N ILE A 510 -9.32 -9.60 7.94
CA ILE A 510 -10.02 -8.57 8.71
C ILE A 510 -10.63 -7.53 7.76
N ASN A 511 -9.88 -7.04 6.78
CA ASN A 511 -10.36 -6.04 5.84
C ASN A 511 -11.55 -6.55 5.01
N LEU A 512 -11.53 -7.82 4.57
CA LEU A 512 -12.66 -8.44 3.90
C LEU A 512 -13.86 -8.61 4.83
N ARG A 513 -13.65 -8.99 6.10
CA ARG A 513 -14.74 -9.04 7.07
C ARG A 513 -15.35 -7.66 7.30
N MET A 514 -14.51 -6.63 7.38
CA MET A 514 -14.95 -5.24 7.51
C MET A 514 -15.76 -4.81 6.30
N ILE A 515 -15.42 -5.17 5.06
CA ILE A 515 -16.25 -4.74 3.92
C ILE A 515 -17.68 -5.30 3.97
N ASP A 516 -17.86 -6.52 4.49
CA ASP A 516 -19.16 -7.18 4.63
C ASP A 516 -20.02 -6.55 5.75
N CYS A 517 -19.39 -6.00 6.80
CA CYS A 517 -20.10 -5.46 7.97
C CYS A 517 -20.79 -4.10 7.72
N PHE A 518 -20.35 -3.34 6.73
CA PHE A 518 -20.83 -1.97 6.50
C PHE A 518 -21.91 -1.95 5.43
N LYS A 519 -22.80 -0.98 5.57
CA LYS A 519 -23.78 -0.64 4.54
C LYS A 519 -23.16 0.19 3.41
N GLY A 520 -23.69 0.03 2.21
CA GLY A 520 -23.21 0.72 1.01
C GLY A 520 -23.06 -0.26 -0.15
N GLU A 521 -23.19 0.27 -1.36
CA GLU A 521 -22.99 -0.50 -2.59
C GLU A 521 -21.49 -0.79 -2.78
N GLU A 522 -21.16 -2.08 -2.93
CA GLU A 522 -19.79 -2.48 -3.24
C GLU A 522 -19.52 -2.38 -4.73
N VAL A 523 -18.34 -1.88 -5.09
CA VAL A 523 -17.80 -1.98 -6.45
C VAL A 523 -16.57 -2.87 -6.42
N ILE A 524 -16.48 -3.74 -7.42
CA ILE A 524 -15.39 -4.71 -7.55
C ILE A 524 -14.59 -4.39 -8.81
N TYR A 525 -13.32 -4.03 -8.63
CA TYR A 525 -12.37 -3.84 -9.72
C TYR A 525 -11.54 -5.09 -9.91
N HIS A 526 -11.72 -5.78 -11.03
CA HIS A 526 -10.87 -6.90 -11.43
C HIS A 526 -9.56 -6.38 -12.04
N SER A 527 -8.42 -6.99 -11.69
CA SER A 527 -7.12 -6.65 -12.26
C SER A 527 -6.92 -7.28 -13.62
N PHE A 528 -6.03 -6.69 -14.42
CA PHE A 528 -5.54 -7.27 -15.67
C PHE A 528 -4.16 -7.87 -15.44
N ASP A 529 -4.08 -9.21 -15.46
CA ASP A 529 -2.88 -9.95 -15.10
C ASP A 529 -2.25 -10.59 -16.33
N SER A 530 -0.94 -10.50 -16.46
CA SER A 530 -0.18 -11.07 -17.58
C SER A 530 1.16 -11.64 -17.13
N ALA A 531 1.69 -12.57 -17.91
CA ALA A 531 3.05 -13.07 -17.84
C ALA A 531 3.80 -12.58 -19.09
N GLU A 532 4.76 -11.65 -18.93
CA GLU A 532 5.40 -10.96 -20.06
C GLU A 532 6.29 -11.89 -20.92
N ASP A 533 6.78 -12.98 -20.34
CA ASP A 533 7.68 -13.95 -20.95
C ASP A 533 6.99 -15.29 -21.29
N ASP A 534 5.67 -15.27 -21.47
CA ASP A 534 4.86 -16.43 -21.85
C ASP A 534 4.19 -16.26 -23.24
N PRO A 535 4.96 -16.30 -24.34
CA PRO A 535 4.43 -16.09 -25.69
C PRO A 535 3.49 -17.21 -26.15
N TYR A 536 3.52 -18.36 -25.47
CA TYR A 536 2.70 -19.53 -25.81
C TYR A 536 1.45 -19.67 -24.93
N GLY A 537 1.28 -18.80 -23.91
CA GLY A 537 0.13 -18.81 -23.01
C GLY A 537 0.04 -20.07 -22.13
N TYR A 538 1.17 -20.58 -21.65
CA TYR A 538 1.21 -21.70 -20.72
C TYR A 538 0.54 -21.41 -19.38
N TYR A 539 0.56 -20.16 -18.92
CA TYR A 539 -0.07 -19.76 -17.67
C TYR A 539 -1.52 -19.31 -17.91
N ALA A 540 -2.46 -20.11 -17.41
CA ALA A 540 -3.88 -19.77 -17.49
C ALA A 540 -4.18 -18.48 -16.71
N PRO A 541 -5.05 -17.58 -17.21
CA PRO A 541 -5.44 -16.36 -16.50
C PRO A 541 -5.96 -16.62 -15.09
N GLU A 542 -6.68 -17.72 -14.85
CA GLU A 542 -7.18 -18.04 -13.50
C GLU A 542 -6.07 -18.35 -12.50
N PHE A 543 -4.98 -18.94 -12.97
CA PHE A 543 -3.79 -19.16 -12.14
C PHE A 543 -3.16 -17.81 -11.78
N LEU A 544 -2.99 -16.93 -12.77
CA LEU A 544 -2.43 -15.58 -12.59
C LEU A 544 -3.28 -14.73 -11.62
N ASN A 545 -4.60 -14.73 -11.81
CA ASN A 545 -5.56 -14.02 -10.96
C ASN A 545 -5.53 -14.51 -9.50
N GLY A 546 -5.17 -15.77 -9.28
CA GLY A 546 -5.00 -16.37 -7.95
C GLY A 546 -3.73 -15.95 -7.22
N LEU A 547 -2.75 -15.34 -7.91
CA LEU A 547 -1.51 -14.89 -7.29
C LEU A 547 -1.72 -13.59 -6.53
N THR A 548 -1.28 -13.54 -5.27
CA THR A 548 -1.30 -12.32 -4.44
C THR A 548 0.08 -12.07 -3.83
N PRO A 549 1.10 -11.79 -4.66
CA PRO A 549 2.44 -11.52 -4.14
C PRO A 549 2.48 -10.24 -3.30
N ASN A 550 3.50 -10.14 -2.45
CA ASN A 550 3.62 -9.05 -1.51
C ASN A 550 3.78 -7.70 -2.24
N GLY A 551 3.05 -6.69 -1.79
CA GLY A 551 3.14 -5.34 -2.36
C GLY A 551 2.30 -5.13 -3.63
N LEU A 552 1.58 -6.15 -4.11
CA LEU A 552 0.57 -5.98 -5.15
C LEU A 552 -0.84 -5.81 -4.56
N PRO A 553 -1.72 -5.06 -5.25
CA PRO A 553 -3.15 -5.04 -4.93
C PRO A 553 -3.78 -6.41 -5.22
N PRO A 554 -4.90 -6.74 -4.56
CA PRO A 554 -5.65 -7.96 -4.85
C PRO A 554 -6.20 -7.95 -6.28
N HIS A 555 -6.40 -9.13 -6.87
CA HIS A 555 -7.03 -9.25 -8.19
C HIS A 555 -8.43 -8.63 -8.17
N ALA A 556 -9.29 -9.06 -7.24
CA ALA A 556 -10.58 -8.45 -6.99
C ALA A 556 -10.46 -7.40 -5.88
N LEU A 557 -10.30 -6.14 -6.27
CA LEU A 557 -10.27 -5.00 -5.36
C LEU A 557 -11.69 -4.53 -5.09
N LYS A 558 -12.21 -4.87 -3.91
CA LYS A 558 -13.53 -4.43 -3.44
C LYS A 558 -13.43 -3.08 -2.74
N LEU A 559 -14.26 -2.11 -3.15
CA LEU A 559 -14.32 -0.77 -2.59
C LEU A 559 -15.76 -0.35 -2.32
N LYS A 560 -15.91 0.61 -1.40
CA LYS A 560 -17.16 1.28 -1.04
C LYS A 560 -16.87 2.76 -0.78
N LEU A 561 -17.87 3.61 -0.93
CA LEU A 561 -17.71 5.05 -0.69
C LEU A 561 -17.35 5.33 0.77
N ASN A 562 -16.49 6.31 1.02
CA ASN A 562 -15.97 6.71 2.32
C ASN A 562 -15.08 5.67 3.04
N TYR A 563 -14.64 4.63 2.33
CA TYR A 563 -13.76 3.62 2.92
C TYR A 563 -12.30 4.06 3.01
N PRO A 564 -11.61 3.72 4.11
CA PRO A 564 -10.17 3.91 4.22
C PRO A 564 -9.44 2.87 3.35
N VAL A 565 -8.58 3.37 2.47
CA VAL A 565 -7.65 2.60 1.66
C VAL A 565 -6.22 3.04 1.95
N ILE A 566 -5.25 2.23 1.54
CA ILE A 566 -3.83 2.51 1.68
C ILE A 566 -3.13 2.36 0.34
N VAL A 567 -2.29 3.33 0.01
CA VAL A 567 -1.46 3.31 -1.20
C VAL A 567 -0.36 2.26 -1.03
N LEU A 568 -0.13 1.44 -2.06
CA LEU A 568 0.85 0.34 -2.02
C LEU A 568 2.19 0.69 -2.68
N ARG A 569 2.28 1.82 -3.37
CA ARG A 569 3.45 2.25 -4.13
C ARG A 569 3.79 3.72 -3.91
N ASN A 570 5.03 4.06 -4.20
CA ASN A 570 5.46 5.45 -4.30
C ASN A 570 5.04 5.97 -5.68
N ILE A 571 4.00 6.80 -5.71
CA ILE A 571 3.47 7.41 -6.94
C ILE A 571 4.04 8.83 -7.00
N ASP A 572 3.65 9.67 -6.06
CA ASP A 572 4.14 11.04 -5.89
C ASP A 572 4.44 11.30 -4.40
N PRO A 573 5.59 10.80 -3.89
CA PRO A 573 5.91 10.90 -2.47
C PRO A 573 6.06 12.33 -1.97
N ALA A 574 6.54 13.25 -2.82
CA ALA A 574 6.73 14.66 -2.48
C ALA A 574 5.40 15.36 -2.15
N ASN A 575 4.29 14.85 -2.70
CA ASN A 575 2.94 15.36 -2.50
C ASN A 575 2.06 14.43 -1.64
N GLY A 576 2.67 13.48 -0.92
CA GLY A 576 1.97 12.62 0.03
C GLY A 576 1.40 11.31 -0.55
N LEU A 577 1.58 11.01 -1.84
CA LEU A 577 1.14 9.73 -2.45
C LEU A 577 2.28 8.70 -2.43
N CYS A 578 2.53 8.13 -1.26
CA CYS A 578 3.58 7.15 -1.05
C CYS A 578 3.05 5.83 -0.48
N ASN A 579 3.88 4.78 -0.51
CA ASN A 579 3.52 3.50 0.08
C ASN A 579 3.23 3.67 1.57
N GLY A 580 2.01 3.33 1.97
CA GLY A 580 1.51 3.46 3.33
C GLY A 580 0.61 4.67 3.57
N THR A 581 0.49 5.62 2.63
CA THR A 581 -0.45 6.74 2.75
C THR A 581 -1.87 6.21 2.84
N ARG A 582 -2.59 6.60 3.91
CA ARG A 582 -4.02 6.30 4.06
C ARG A 582 -4.85 7.36 3.33
N LEU A 583 -5.79 6.90 2.53
CA LEU A 583 -6.75 7.72 1.81
C LEU A 583 -8.17 7.31 2.20
N VAL A 584 -9.14 8.19 1.97
CA VAL A 584 -10.56 7.82 1.96
C VAL A 584 -11.12 7.98 0.55
N VAL A 585 -11.86 6.99 0.09
CA VAL A 585 -12.49 7.00 -1.23
C VAL A 585 -13.68 7.97 -1.23
N ARG A 586 -13.67 8.94 -2.15
CA ARG A 586 -14.69 10.00 -2.29
C ARG A 586 -15.53 9.88 -3.56
N GLY A 587 -15.02 9.17 -4.54
CA GLY A 587 -15.70 8.83 -5.77
C GLY A 587 -14.92 7.74 -6.48
N PHE A 588 -15.58 6.99 -7.34
CA PHE A 588 -14.92 6.01 -8.16
C PHE A 588 -15.70 5.84 -9.45
N GLU A 589 -14.95 5.81 -10.54
CA GLU A 589 -15.40 5.50 -11.88
C GLU A 589 -14.69 4.21 -12.32
N ARG A 590 -14.87 3.79 -13.57
CA ARG A 590 -14.33 2.52 -14.06
C ARG A 590 -12.79 2.49 -14.10
N ASN A 591 -12.18 3.60 -14.47
CA ASN A 591 -10.76 3.76 -14.73
C ASN A 591 -10.09 4.76 -13.79
N ALA A 592 -10.84 5.64 -13.13
CA ALA A 592 -10.34 6.59 -12.14
C ALA A 592 -10.96 6.41 -10.74
N ILE A 593 -10.12 6.48 -9.70
CA ILE A 593 -10.58 6.59 -8.30
C ILE A 593 -10.27 7.98 -7.79
N ASP A 594 -11.27 8.65 -7.23
CA ASP A 594 -11.14 9.88 -6.49
C ASP A 594 -11.05 9.60 -4.98
N ALA A 595 -9.97 10.09 -4.37
CA ALA A 595 -9.68 9.86 -2.97
C ALA A 595 -9.13 11.11 -2.28
N GLU A 596 -9.18 11.13 -0.96
CA GLU A 596 -8.69 12.21 -0.13
C GLU A 596 -7.57 11.72 0.78
N ILE A 597 -6.46 12.45 0.85
CA ILE A 597 -5.34 12.15 1.77
C ILE A 597 -5.78 12.47 3.20
N MET A 598 -5.56 11.52 4.11
CA MET A 598 -6.12 11.63 5.46
C MET A 598 -5.16 12.12 6.53
N ILE A 599 -3.86 11.92 6.34
CA ILE A 599 -2.85 12.12 7.38
C ILE A 599 -1.61 12.78 6.77
N GLY A 600 -0.91 13.61 7.55
CA GLY A 600 0.35 14.24 7.16
C GLY A 600 0.17 15.66 6.63
N GLN A 601 1.23 16.22 6.07
CA GLN A 601 1.24 17.60 5.56
C GLN A 601 0.19 17.86 4.46
N HIS A 602 -0.19 16.83 3.73
CA HIS A 602 -1.13 16.92 2.60
C HIS A 602 -2.56 16.45 2.95
N ALA A 603 -2.90 16.34 4.24
CA ALA A 603 -4.24 15.95 4.66
C ALA A 603 -5.32 16.90 4.11
N GLY A 604 -6.46 16.35 3.69
CA GLY A 604 -7.56 17.08 3.04
C GLY A 604 -7.42 17.25 1.52
N ARG A 605 -6.25 16.92 0.95
CA ARG A 605 -6.02 17.04 -0.50
C ARG A 605 -6.73 15.91 -1.26
N ARG A 606 -7.50 16.29 -2.29
CA ARG A 606 -8.11 15.36 -3.25
C ARG A 606 -7.09 14.92 -4.30
N VAL A 607 -7.13 13.64 -4.65
CA VAL A 607 -6.19 12.96 -5.55
C VAL A 607 -6.94 11.96 -6.41
N PHE A 608 -6.56 11.88 -7.68
CA PHE A 608 -7.09 10.90 -8.62
C PHE A 608 -6.06 9.81 -8.87
N LEU A 609 -6.50 8.56 -8.88
CA LEU A 609 -5.64 7.39 -9.02
C LEU A 609 -6.07 6.57 -10.24
N PRO A 610 -5.17 6.29 -11.19
CA PRO A 610 -5.44 5.39 -12.30
C PRO A 610 -5.09 3.94 -11.93
N ARG A 611 -5.47 3.00 -12.80
CA ARG A 611 -4.95 1.64 -12.79
C ARG A 611 -3.51 1.64 -13.31
N ILE A 612 -2.56 1.20 -12.49
CA ILE A 612 -1.13 1.20 -12.81
C ILE A 612 -0.67 -0.25 -13.07
N PRO A 613 0.13 -0.53 -14.11
CA PRO A 613 0.84 -1.80 -14.25
C PRO A 613 1.90 -1.99 -13.16
N LEU A 614 1.81 -3.08 -12.41
CA LEU A 614 2.65 -3.37 -11.26
C LEU A 614 3.29 -4.75 -11.38
N CYS A 615 4.60 -4.82 -11.17
CA CYS A 615 5.34 -6.08 -11.10
C CYS A 615 5.66 -6.41 -9.63
N PRO A 616 5.70 -7.70 -9.23
CA PRO A 616 6.20 -8.13 -7.92
C PRO A 616 7.61 -7.59 -7.63
N SER A 617 8.04 -7.70 -6.38
CA SER A 617 9.45 -7.45 -6.08
C SER A 617 10.33 -8.50 -6.75
N ASP A 618 11.53 -8.15 -7.22
CA ASP A 618 12.48 -9.09 -7.88
C ASP A 618 12.80 -10.33 -7.00
N ASN A 619 12.55 -10.22 -5.70
CA ASN A 619 12.76 -11.29 -4.73
C ASN A 619 11.61 -12.30 -4.64
N ASP A 620 10.49 -12.07 -5.33
CA ASP A 620 9.38 -13.02 -5.44
C ASP A 620 9.67 -13.91 -6.65
N MET A 621 10.28 -15.07 -6.38
CA MET A 621 10.78 -16.00 -7.40
C MET A 621 9.64 -16.71 -8.14
N PHE A 622 8.97 -16.01 -9.05
CA PHE A 622 8.16 -16.65 -10.07
C PHE A 622 9.08 -17.11 -11.22
N PRO A 623 8.78 -18.25 -11.88
CA PRO A 623 9.52 -18.70 -13.06
C PRO A 623 9.18 -17.88 -14.32
N PHE A 624 8.46 -16.77 -14.17
CA PHE A 624 7.99 -15.86 -15.21
C PHE A 624 7.88 -14.44 -14.66
N LYS A 625 7.84 -13.45 -15.55
CA LYS A 625 7.64 -12.02 -15.25
C LYS A 625 6.16 -11.69 -15.12
N PHE A 626 5.67 -11.75 -13.89
CA PHE A 626 4.28 -11.39 -13.59
C PHE A 626 4.06 -9.87 -13.61
N LYS A 627 2.98 -9.43 -14.26
CA LYS A 627 2.50 -8.04 -14.27
C LYS A 627 1.02 -8.01 -13.94
N ARG A 628 0.62 -7.10 -13.06
CA ARG A 628 -0.77 -6.84 -12.67
C ARG A 628 -1.10 -5.37 -12.88
N LYS A 629 -2.01 -5.05 -13.78
CA LYS A 629 -2.57 -3.69 -13.91
C LYS A 629 -3.81 -3.55 -13.03
N GLN A 630 -3.72 -2.69 -12.03
CA GLN A 630 -4.77 -2.47 -11.04
C GLN A 630 -4.55 -1.13 -10.32
N PHE A 631 -5.58 -0.58 -9.67
CA PHE A 631 -5.39 0.54 -8.77
C PHE A 631 -4.39 0.16 -7.66
N PRO A 632 -3.39 1.01 -7.35
CA PRO A 632 -2.32 0.70 -6.40
C PRO A 632 -2.79 0.81 -4.94
N LEU A 633 -3.95 0.24 -4.63
CA LEU A 633 -4.69 0.39 -3.39
C LEU A 633 -5.00 -0.95 -2.72
N ARG A 634 -5.20 -0.89 -1.41
CA ARG A 634 -5.77 -1.96 -0.59
C ARG A 634 -6.63 -1.34 0.51
N LEU A 635 -7.63 -2.08 1.00
CA LEU A 635 -8.39 -1.70 2.20
C LEU A 635 -7.47 -1.45 3.41
N SER A 636 -7.86 -0.50 4.27
CA SER A 636 -7.02 0.02 5.36
C SER A 636 -7.77 0.16 6.70
N PHE A 637 -8.68 -0.77 7.03
CA PHE A 637 -9.17 -0.93 8.40
C PHE A 637 -8.16 -1.68 9.27
N ALA A 638 -7.50 -2.65 8.65
CA ALA A 638 -6.40 -3.38 9.22
C ALA A 638 -5.10 -3.15 8.44
N MET A 639 -3.97 -3.21 9.13
CA MET A 639 -2.63 -3.21 8.55
C MET A 639 -1.66 -4.05 9.37
N THR A 640 -0.49 -4.36 8.82
CA THR A 640 0.50 -5.11 9.57
C THR A 640 1.16 -4.23 10.62
N ILE A 641 1.58 -4.83 11.74
CA ILE A 641 2.33 -4.14 12.81
C ILE A 641 3.56 -3.42 12.23
N ASN A 642 4.27 -4.05 11.30
CA ASN A 642 5.44 -3.46 10.64
C ASN A 642 5.10 -2.19 9.84
N LYS A 643 3.93 -2.14 9.17
CA LYS A 643 3.47 -0.94 8.45
C LYS A 643 3.00 0.18 9.38
N ALA A 644 2.50 -0.16 10.56
CA ALA A 644 2.06 0.81 11.57
C ALA A 644 3.22 1.47 12.33
N GLN A 645 4.45 0.98 12.18
CA GLN A 645 5.64 1.59 12.77
C GLN A 645 5.77 3.07 12.35
N GLY A 646 6.29 3.92 13.25
CA GLY A 646 6.27 5.38 13.08
C GLY A 646 4.93 6.08 13.32
N GLN A 647 3.78 5.41 13.12
CA GLN A 647 2.46 6.04 13.24
C GLN A 647 1.97 6.18 14.69
N THR A 648 1.15 7.19 14.96
CA THR A 648 0.34 7.29 16.19
C THR A 648 -1.10 6.99 15.83
N ILE A 649 -1.70 5.99 16.46
CA ILE A 649 -3.06 5.56 16.18
C ILE A 649 -3.84 5.68 17.50
N PRO A 650 -4.75 6.65 17.63
CA PRO A 650 -5.45 6.91 18.88
C PRO A 650 -6.15 5.69 19.48
N ILE A 651 -6.82 4.86 18.66
CA ILE A 651 -7.54 3.65 19.07
C ILE A 651 -7.03 2.45 18.27
N VAL A 652 -6.56 1.42 18.95
CA VAL A 652 -5.86 0.29 18.32
C VAL A 652 -6.50 -1.03 18.72
N GLY A 653 -6.90 -1.81 17.72
CA GLY A 653 -7.10 -3.25 17.89
C GLY A 653 -5.83 -3.99 17.53
N VAL A 654 -5.50 -5.08 18.22
CA VAL A 654 -4.41 -5.98 17.84
C VAL A 654 -4.97 -7.39 17.75
N TYR A 655 -4.95 -7.97 16.56
CA TYR A 655 -5.40 -9.33 16.30
C TYR A 655 -4.20 -10.28 16.13
N LEU A 656 -4.04 -11.19 17.08
CA LEU A 656 -2.92 -12.12 17.17
C LEU A 656 -3.43 -13.57 17.17
N PRO A 657 -3.86 -14.10 16.02
CA PRO A 657 -4.22 -15.51 15.91
C PRO A 657 -3.00 -16.43 15.97
N ASN A 658 -1.81 -15.88 15.68
CA ASN A 658 -0.53 -16.54 15.88
C ASN A 658 0.37 -15.60 16.71
N PRO A 659 1.35 -16.14 17.46
CA PRO A 659 2.32 -15.35 18.17
C PRO A 659 3.11 -14.39 17.26
N VAL A 660 3.59 -13.28 17.84
CA VAL A 660 4.58 -12.43 17.18
C VAL A 660 5.86 -13.22 16.89
N PHE A 661 6.53 -12.91 15.78
CA PHE A 661 7.64 -13.70 15.27
C PHE A 661 8.94 -12.91 15.06
N SER A 662 8.90 -11.60 15.28
CA SER A 662 10.05 -10.71 15.06
C SER A 662 10.39 -9.88 16.29
N HIS A 663 11.66 -9.48 16.39
CA HIS A 663 12.15 -8.53 17.39
C HIS A 663 11.26 -7.29 17.45
N GLY A 664 10.87 -6.89 18.66
CA GLY A 664 10.20 -5.61 18.90
C GLY A 664 8.77 -5.52 18.35
N GLN A 665 8.26 -6.58 17.69
CA GLN A 665 6.97 -6.53 17.01
C GLN A 665 5.80 -6.30 17.99
N LEU A 666 5.80 -6.99 19.14
CA LEU A 666 4.80 -6.75 20.19
C LEU A 666 4.87 -5.31 20.72
N TYR A 667 6.08 -4.84 21.01
CA TYR A 667 6.31 -3.47 21.47
C TYR A 667 5.83 -2.42 20.45
N VAL A 668 6.05 -2.63 19.14
CA VAL A 668 5.54 -1.73 18.10
C VAL A 668 4.02 -1.70 18.13
N ALA A 669 3.35 -2.85 18.21
CA ALA A 669 1.89 -2.92 18.26
C ALA A 669 1.31 -2.16 19.47
N LEU A 670 1.85 -2.40 20.66
CA LEU A 670 1.39 -1.77 21.90
C LEU A 670 1.65 -0.26 21.91
N SER A 671 2.83 0.17 21.44
CA SER A 671 3.25 1.58 21.50
C SER A 671 2.52 2.49 20.53
N ARG A 672 1.65 1.98 19.65
CA ARG A 672 0.86 2.83 18.73
C ARG A 672 -0.24 3.60 19.45
N ALA A 673 -0.81 3.02 20.49
CA ALA A 673 -1.88 3.60 21.28
C ALA A 673 -1.38 4.75 22.18
N THR A 674 -2.28 5.67 22.50
CA THR A 674 -1.98 6.84 23.36
C THR A 674 -2.22 6.56 24.86
N ALA A 675 -2.98 5.52 25.19
CA ALA A 675 -3.26 5.12 26.56
C ALA A 675 -3.67 3.64 26.59
N LYS A 676 -3.54 2.99 27.75
CA LYS A 676 -3.93 1.59 27.95
C LYS A 676 -5.40 1.32 27.59
N ARG A 677 -6.28 2.25 27.94
CA ARG A 677 -7.73 2.14 27.64
C ARG A 677 -8.07 2.15 26.15
N ASN A 678 -7.16 2.65 25.31
CA ASN A 678 -7.39 2.80 23.87
C ASN A 678 -6.83 1.62 23.05
N ILE A 679 -6.34 0.56 23.71
CA ILE A 679 -5.86 -0.64 23.04
C ILE A 679 -6.64 -1.87 23.48
N LYS A 680 -7.02 -2.70 22.50
CA LYS A 680 -7.55 -4.04 22.75
C LYS A 680 -6.83 -5.08 21.93
N ILE A 681 -6.65 -6.25 22.52
CA ILE A 681 -5.86 -7.34 21.97
C ILE A 681 -6.71 -8.60 22.00
N LEU A 682 -6.94 -9.18 20.83
CA LEU A 682 -7.54 -10.50 20.69
C LEU A 682 -6.44 -11.51 20.37
N ILE A 683 -6.27 -12.49 21.26
CA ILE A 683 -5.37 -13.62 21.08
C ILE A 683 -6.22 -14.87 20.89
N GLU A 684 -6.02 -15.58 19.79
CA GLU A 684 -6.69 -16.87 19.58
C GLU A 684 -5.86 -18.02 20.15
N LYS A 685 -6.54 -19.05 20.64
CA LYS A 685 -5.89 -20.30 21.05
C LYS A 685 -5.34 -21.01 19.83
N GLU A 686 -4.10 -21.50 19.93
CA GLU A 686 -3.60 -22.49 18.97
C GLU A 686 -4.56 -23.68 18.97
N LYS A 687 -5.18 -23.95 17.82
CA LYS A 687 -5.87 -25.22 17.59
C LYS A 687 -4.76 -26.27 17.52
N ASP A 688 -4.67 -27.14 18.53
CA ASP A 688 -3.72 -28.26 18.58
C ASP A 688 -3.62 -28.97 17.22
N LYS A 689 -2.60 -28.62 16.43
CA LYS A 689 -2.29 -29.33 15.19
C LYS A 689 -1.50 -30.57 15.56
N GLY A 690 -2.19 -31.61 16.01
CA GLY A 690 -1.70 -32.98 15.96
C GLY A 690 -1.76 -33.78 17.25
N LYS A 691 -2.92 -34.37 17.54
CA LYS A 691 -3.00 -35.82 17.78
C LYS A 691 -4.20 -36.35 16.99
N LYS A 692 -3.95 -37.17 15.97
CA LYS A 692 -4.96 -38.11 15.47
C LYS A 692 -5.28 -39.07 16.61
N GLN A 693 -6.15 -38.67 17.54
CA GLN A 693 -6.82 -39.62 18.41
C GLN A 693 -7.97 -40.23 17.61
N THR A 694 -7.84 -41.52 17.41
CA THR A 694 -8.81 -42.43 16.84
C THR A 694 -10.20 -42.19 17.42
N ASN A 695 -11.19 -42.17 16.51
CA ASN A 695 -12.63 -42.17 16.72
C ASN A 695 -13.11 -42.57 18.12
N LYS A 696 -13.64 -41.62 18.89
CA LYS A 696 -14.81 -41.85 19.76
C LYS A 696 -15.73 -40.63 19.79
N LEU A 697 -16.99 -40.92 19.45
CA LEU A 697 -18.24 -40.15 19.47
C LEU A 697 -18.25 -38.70 19.97
N ASN A 698 -18.85 -37.87 19.12
CA ASN A 698 -19.39 -36.52 19.35
C ASN A 698 -19.96 -36.28 20.76
N LYS A 699 -19.27 -35.40 21.51
CA LYS A 699 -19.93 -34.39 22.35
C LYS A 699 -19.44 -33.03 21.88
N ARG A 700 -20.32 -32.22 21.28
CA ARG A 700 -20.09 -30.78 21.06
C ARG A 700 -19.80 -30.16 22.43
N LYS A 701 -18.53 -29.94 22.77
CA LYS A 701 -18.16 -29.09 23.92
C LYS A 701 -18.61 -27.68 23.56
N ARG A 702 -19.43 -27.06 24.43
CA ARG A 702 -19.77 -25.63 24.31
C ARG A 702 -18.46 -24.82 24.30
N PRO A 703 -18.30 -23.82 23.41
CA PRO A 703 -17.14 -22.94 23.45
C PRO A 703 -17.05 -22.32 24.83
N THR A 704 -15.98 -22.60 25.55
CA THR A 704 -15.78 -22.03 26.90
C THR A 704 -15.04 -20.72 26.71
N LEU A 705 -15.67 -19.60 27.09
CA LEU A 705 -15.04 -18.27 27.06
C LEU A 705 -13.73 -18.33 27.85
N CYS A 706 -12.62 -18.04 27.20
CA CYS A 706 -11.30 -18.08 27.82
C CYS A 706 -10.55 -16.80 27.47
N LEU A 707 -10.12 -16.08 28.51
CA LEU A 707 -9.29 -14.90 28.33
C LEU A 707 -7.83 -15.34 28.18
N GLN A 708 -7.34 -15.39 26.95
CA GLN A 708 -5.93 -15.66 26.70
C GLN A 708 -5.13 -14.37 26.88
N ARG A 709 -4.13 -14.44 27.78
CA ARG A 709 -3.34 -13.28 28.21
C ARG A 709 -1.85 -13.44 27.98
N THR A 710 -1.38 -14.63 27.60
CA THR A 710 0.04 -14.88 27.38
C THR A 710 0.41 -14.63 25.92
N MET A 711 1.51 -13.92 25.71
CA MET A 711 2.04 -13.63 24.38
C MET A 711 3.56 -13.61 24.40
N LYS A 712 4.18 -14.18 23.37
CA LYS A 712 5.64 -14.18 23.21
C LYS A 712 6.18 -12.75 23.12
N ASN A 713 7.26 -12.44 23.85
CA ASN A 713 7.98 -11.17 23.71
C ASN A 713 9.38 -11.43 23.14
N ILE A 714 9.60 -11.06 21.88
CA ILE A 714 10.88 -11.29 21.19
C ILE A 714 11.71 -10.01 21.26
N VAL A 715 12.80 -10.05 22.03
CA VAL A 715 13.75 -8.94 22.17
C VAL A 715 15.18 -9.48 22.04
N TYR A 716 15.97 -8.83 21.20
CA TYR A 716 17.38 -9.13 21.00
C TYR A 716 18.15 -8.11 21.84
N LYS A 717 18.68 -8.54 22.97
CA LYS A 717 19.35 -7.63 23.92
C LYS A 717 20.63 -7.02 23.34
N GLU A 718 21.26 -7.72 22.40
CA GLU A 718 22.50 -7.31 21.72
C GLU A 718 22.36 -5.99 20.95
N VAL A 719 21.15 -5.66 20.47
CA VAL A 719 20.89 -4.40 19.76
C VAL A 719 20.42 -3.28 20.69
N LEU A 720 20.22 -3.57 21.98
CA LEU A 720 19.81 -2.57 22.98
C LEU A 720 21.00 -2.06 23.80
N THR A 721 21.98 -2.93 24.07
CA THR A 721 23.15 -2.64 24.89
C THR A 721 24.41 -2.72 24.05
N SER A 722 24.84 -1.60 23.49
CA SER A 722 26.23 -1.36 23.06
C SER A 722 26.61 0.11 23.14
#